data_AF-A0A7J5A3E8-F1
#
_entry.id   AF-A0A7J5A3E8-F1
#
_cell.length_a   1.000
_cell.length_b   1.000
_cell.length_c   1.000
_cell.angle_alpha   90.00
_cell.angle_beta   90.00
_cell.angle_gamma   90.00
#
_symmetry.space_group_name_H-M   'P 1'
#
loop_
_entity.id
_entity.type
_entity.pdbx_description
1 polymer ?
#
loop_
_entity_poly.entity_id
_entity_poly.type
_entity_poly.pdbx_seq_one_letter_code
_entity_poly.pdbx_strand_id
1 'polypeptide(L)'
;MRAPRMLAVLLLGAALLAVPATPAAAEDVVRAEAESLTVLSSTAPVEAQANCCGIAWSAGRQLWLRAARAGDSVTVSLPPVPAGQYDIGAVLTRAADYGTLRFAVDGVAVGQLFDGYAPTVRRVEAVPLGSASLAAGSHRLTVTVTGRSASSTGFFAGLDTLTLRRVGPLAAVTTTAYETVAETPARGPLTRVYDPGVGEPTAWYYNDHTIVRDQRTGLWHAFAIAHAEPGAPQDEKSFGHATAPTPTGPWTKRPPALTADPSRGEQWIWAPHVVHDQGVYYMFYAAGSPDYANYRMHLATSTDLFTWTRSPANPLFSDGWEARDPMVTRVGDRWVMYYTATSNPQGGNHVVAYRTSADLRTWSGRGVAYASPHTGRAAGQTESPFVVRRGDWWYLFVCCDGTDYGAAYRRTAVYRSRDPLRFEGAEKVTVLDAHAAEVVVDGENWYLSHAGWGQGGLWLAPLTWSTQVVARGYQVSTGFLRADVRTWPHTRIASLAVDPAGAGAYRPALDSSHRGTGPYLSVGRFDVTDRAGPPARVDVSADGSRINLVGMRMGDEPVTADWLLTVAPRWTGPALQSDVTWSVTGQTTAPVWEVAFNVDGALPAVGDPAVAARPTGDVPGMPTWSMTSGANLSLVAAHRWASAWRGDNTWYDAGHAMAAWQPLWRNGGAAWPPGSYPGGTWRFA
;
A
#
# COMPACT_ATOMS: atom_id res chain seq x y z
N MET A 1 -72.18 32.12 -10.68
CA MET A 1 -70.86 32.17 -10.03
C MET A 1 -69.82 31.62 -11.00
N ARG A 2 -68.99 32.50 -11.55
CA ARG A 2 -67.90 32.21 -12.50
C ARG A 2 -66.55 32.54 -11.83
N ALA A 3 -65.54 31.74 -12.17
CA ALA A 3 -64.17 31.73 -11.66
C ALA A 3 -63.39 33.07 -11.77
N PRO A 4 -62.20 33.15 -11.14
CA PRO A 4 -60.94 32.97 -11.89
C PRO A 4 -59.91 32.06 -11.17
N ARG A 5 -59.26 31.13 -11.87
CA ARG A 5 -57.91 31.25 -12.50
C ARG A 5 -56.79 31.61 -11.52
N MET A 6 -56.12 30.57 -11.01
CA MET A 6 -54.79 30.65 -10.39
C MET A 6 -53.74 30.96 -11.47
N LEU A 7 -53.02 32.06 -11.27
CA LEU A 7 -51.90 32.51 -12.08
C LEU A 7 -50.61 31.93 -11.49
N ALA A 8 -49.84 31.23 -12.31
CA ALA A 8 -48.49 30.77 -11.98
C ALA A 8 -47.56 31.97 -11.78
N VAL A 9 -46.82 32.00 -10.68
CA VAL A 9 -45.68 32.89 -10.48
C VAL A 9 -44.43 32.05 -10.72
N LEU A 10 -43.83 32.22 -11.90
CA LEU A 10 -42.44 31.82 -12.15
C LEU A 10 -41.52 32.72 -11.31
N LEU A 11 -40.91 32.16 -10.28
CA LEU A 11 -39.69 32.72 -9.69
C LEU A 11 -38.49 32.19 -10.49
N LEU A 12 -38.04 32.98 -11.47
CA LEU A 12 -36.69 32.82 -12.03
C LEU A 12 -35.68 33.16 -10.93
N GLY A 13 -35.18 32.15 -10.23
CA GLY A 13 -33.94 32.26 -9.47
C GLY A 13 -32.79 32.31 -10.46
N ALA A 14 -32.20 33.50 -10.63
CA ALA A 14 -31.01 33.70 -11.44
C ALA A 14 -29.89 32.80 -10.93
N ALA A 15 -29.48 31.84 -11.75
CA ALA A 15 -28.22 31.12 -11.57
C ALA A 15 -27.10 32.16 -11.59
N LEU A 16 -26.34 32.27 -10.50
CA LEU A 16 -25.02 32.88 -10.54
C LEU A 16 -24.13 31.98 -11.41
N LEU A 17 -24.14 32.24 -12.72
CA LEU A 17 -23.07 31.88 -13.63
C LEU A 17 -21.85 32.72 -13.24
N ALA A 18 -20.97 32.16 -12.43
CA ALA A 18 -19.66 32.72 -12.18
C ALA A 18 -18.76 32.50 -13.42
N VAL A 19 -18.92 33.41 -14.38
CA VAL A 19 -17.94 34.14 -15.19
C VAL A 19 -16.84 33.34 -15.94
N PRO A 20 -16.69 33.55 -17.27
CA PRO A 20 -15.51 33.10 -18.02
C PRO A 20 -14.27 33.88 -17.56
N ALA A 21 -13.15 33.18 -17.41
CA ALA A 21 -11.86 33.75 -17.06
C ALA A 21 -11.57 35.05 -17.84
N THR A 22 -11.52 36.17 -17.11
CA THR A 22 -10.94 37.42 -17.59
C THR A 22 -9.46 37.21 -17.97
N PRO A 23 -8.92 37.95 -18.95
CA PRO A 23 -7.52 37.85 -19.33
C PRO A 23 -6.61 38.20 -18.15
N ALA A 24 -5.48 37.51 -18.07
CA ALA A 24 -4.49 37.56 -17.01
C ALA A 24 -4.22 38.98 -16.49
N ALA A 25 -4.29 39.15 -15.16
CA ALA A 25 -3.63 40.27 -14.49
C ALA A 25 -2.16 40.31 -14.94
N ALA A 26 -1.63 41.52 -15.18
CA ALA A 26 -0.24 41.74 -15.57
C ALA A 26 0.70 40.83 -14.75
N GLU A 27 1.50 40.01 -15.45
CA GLU A 27 2.38 39.04 -14.80
C GLU A 27 3.45 39.78 -13.98
N ASP A 28 3.39 39.68 -12.65
CA ASP A 28 4.48 40.09 -11.77
C ASP A 28 5.65 39.11 -11.92
N VAL A 29 6.46 39.31 -12.97
CA VAL A 29 7.67 38.53 -13.25
C VAL A 29 8.89 39.29 -12.74
N VAL A 30 9.59 38.70 -11.78
CA VAL A 30 10.91 39.16 -11.35
C VAL A 30 11.96 38.30 -12.05
N ARG A 31 12.90 38.95 -12.74
CA ARG A 31 14.07 38.31 -13.33
C ARG A 31 15.33 38.81 -12.65
N ALA A 32 16.30 37.91 -12.45
CA ALA A 32 17.59 38.27 -11.89
C ALA A 32 18.72 37.51 -12.60
N GLU A 33 19.80 38.21 -12.88
CA GLU A 33 21.08 37.61 -13.30
C GLU A 33 21.68 36.88 -12.10
N ALA A 34 21.97 35.58 -12.26
CA ALA A 34 22.29 34.72 -11.12
C ALA A 34 23.62 35.11 -10.46
N GLU A 35 24.59 35.56 -11.25
CA GLU A 35 25.89 36.03 -10.80
C GLU A 35 25.88 37.42 -10.16
N SER A 36 24.75 38.13 -10.26
CA SER A 36 24.51 39.38 -9.54
C SER A 36 23.81 39.16 -8.19
N LEU A 37 23.36 37.94 -7.88
CA LEU A 37 22.71 37.61 -6.62
C LEU A 37 23.72 37.48 -5.49
N THR A 38 23.33 37.93 -4.29
CA THR A 38 24.17 37.80 -3.10
C THR A 38 24.32 36.33 -2.73
N VAL A 39 25.54 35.81 -2.78
CA VAL A 39 25.89 34.49 -2.23
C VAL A 39 25.82 34.56 -0.71
N LEU A 40 24.90 33.81 -0.11
CA LEU A 40 24.69 33.73 1.33
C LEU A 40 25.61 32.68 1.98
N SER A 41 25.84 31.57 1.28
CA SER A 41 26.78 30.52 1.69
C SER A 41 27.20 29.67 0.49
N SER A 42 28.38 29.05 0.57
CA SER A 42 28.83 28.07 -0.42
C SER A 42 29.79 27.07 0.21
N THR A 43 29.77 25.83 -0.25
CA THR A 43 30.73 24.78 0.16
C THR A 43 31.83 24.55 -0.87
N ALA A 44 31.75 25.20 -2.04
CA ALA A 44 32.77 25.17 -3.09
C ALA A 44 32.97 26.58 -3.69
N PRO A 45 34.05 26.84 -4.46
CA PRO A 45 34.26 28.14 -5.08
C PRO A 45 33.11 28.53 -6.02
N VAL A 46 32.67 29.78 -5.93
CA VAL A 46 31.63 30.37 -6.78
C VAL A 46 32.20 31.60 -7.45
N GLU A 47 32.10 31.68 -8.76
CA GLU A 47 32.67 32.74 -9.58
C GLU A 47 31.65 33.21 -10.62
N ALA A 48 31.77 34.46 -11.08
CA ALA A 48 31.06 34.93 -12.26
C ALA A 48 31.89 34.59 -13.50
N GLN A 49 31.50 33.55 -14.25
CA GLN A 49 32.21 33.13 -15.45
C GLN A 49 31.78 34.00 -16.64
N ALA A 50 32.71 34.71 -17.26
CA ALA A 50 32.46 35.46 -18.50
C ALA A 50 32.23 34.52 -19.70
N ASN A 51 31.52 35.01 -20.72
CA ASN A 51 31.28 34.32 -22.00
C ASN A 51 32.50 33.52 -22.48
N CYS A 52 32.27 32.24 -22.78
CA CYS A 52 33.30 31.33 -23.27
C CYS A 52 32.71 30.31 -24.23
N CYS A 53 33.56 29.44 -24.77
CA CYS A 53 33.14 28.12 -25.23
C CYS A 53 32.11 28.14 -26.37
N GLY A 54 32.05 29.24 -27.13
CA GLY A 54 31.15 29.43 -28.26
C GLY A 54 29.72 29.85 -27.90
N ILE A 55 29.44 30.21 -26.64
CA ILE A 55 28.11 30.68 -26.20
C ILE A 55 28.19 32.03 -25.49
N ALA A 56 27.05 32.71 -25.40
CA ALA A 56 26.89 33.94 -24.64
C ALA A 56 25.75 33.78 -23.60
N TRP A 57 26.06 34.10 -22.36
CA TRP A 57 25.13 34.21 -21.24
C TRP A 57 24.53 35.61 -21.17
N SER A 58 23.40 35.79 -20.48
CA SER A 58 22.86 37.13 -20.24
C SER A 58 23.84 37.93 -19.38
N ALA A 59 23.82 39.26 -19.57
CA ALA A 59 24.84 40.17 -19.03
C ALA A 59 26.32 39.79 -19.32
N GLY A 60 26.57 38.82 -20.22
CA GLY A 60 27.89 38.33 -20.59
C GLY A 60 28.55 37.37 -19.61
N ARG A 61 27.80 36.80 -18.65
CA ARG A 61 28.35 35.99 -17.55
C ARG A 61 27.31 35.06 -16.92
N GLN A 62 27.75 33.98 -16.27
CA GLN A 62 26.90 33.11 -15.45
C GLN A 62 27.47 32.94 -14.04
N LEU A 63 26.62 32.55 -13.08
CA LEU A 63 27.06 32.05 -11.78
C LEU A 63 27.61 30.64 -11.98
N TRP A 64 28.89 30.46 -11.67
CA TRP A 64 29.59 29.20 -11.86
C TRP A 64 30.03 28.63 -10.50
N LEU A 65 29.39 27.54 -10.10
CA LEU A 65 29.76 26.76 -8.93
C LEU A 65 30.79 25.71 -9.35
N ARG A 66 32.00 25.82 -8.83
CA ARG A 66 33.10 24.90 -9.09
C ARG A 66 33.12 23.74 -8.09
N ALA A 67 31.99 23.04 -7.99
CA ALA A 67 31.83 21.88 -7.13
C ALA A 67 32.81 20.75 -7.52
N ALA A 68 33.34 20.06 -6.51
CA ALA A 68 34.32 18.99 -6.67
C ALA A 68 33.71 17.60 -6.41
N ARG A 69 32.57 17.54 -5.72
CA ARG A 69 31.90 16.29 -5.35
C ARG A 69 30.40 16.47 -5.16
N ALA A 70 29.68 15.35 -5.12
CA ALA A 70 28.30 15.32 -4.65
C ALA A 70 28.18 15.89 -3.22
N GLY A 71 27.13 16.66 -2.98
CA GLY A 71 26.87 17.39 -1.75
C GLY A 71 27.37 18.83 -1.75
N ASP A 72 28.24 19.22 -2.68
CA ASP A 72 28.68 20.62 -2.79
C ASP A 72 27.51 21.51 -3.24
N SER A 73 27.42 22.71 -2.68
CA SER A 73 26.27 23.60 -2.88
C SER A 73 26.63 25.08 -2.78
N VAL A 74 25.75 25.91 -3.35
CA VAL A 74 25.71 27.37 -3.16
C VAL A 74 24.29 27.79 -2.78
N THR A 75 24.17 28.73 -1.85
CA THR A 75 22.90 29.38 -1.51
C THR A 75 22.99 30.86 -1.86
N VAL A 76 22.05 31.34 -2.67
CA VAL A 76 21.92 32.74 -3.06
C VAL A 76 20.63 33.35 -2.51
N SER A 77 20.66 34.66 -2.25
CA SER A 77 19.46 35.43 -1.90
C SER A 77 18.65 35.69 -3.16
N LEU A 78 17.39 35.28 -3.17
CA LEU A 78 16.43 35.69 -4.19
C LEU A 78 16.02 37.16 -3.98
N PRO A 79 15.64 37.87 -5.05
CA PRO A 79 15.07 39.21 -4.93
C PRO A 79 13.82 39.21 -4.04
N PRO A 80 13.53 40.32 -3.34
CA PRO A 80 12.32 40.43 -2.54
C PRO A 80 11.07 40.40 -3.43
N VAL A 81 10.06 39.66 -3.00
CA VAL A 81 8.79 39.50 -3.73
C VAL A 81 7.59 39.72 -2.80
N PRO A 82 6.41 40.10 -3.32
CA PRO A 82 5.17 40.05 -2.54
C PRO A 82 4.82 38.63 -2.08
N ALA A 83 3.99 38.51 -1.04
CA ALA A 83 3.49 37.20 -0.64
C ALA A 83 2.65 36.56 -1.76
N GLY A 84 2.86 35.28 -2.05
CA GLY A 84 2.12 34.57 -3.10
C GLY A 84 2.67 33.19 -3.43
N GLN A 85 2.01 32.46 -4.32
CA GLN A 85 2.65 31.31 -4.97
C GLN A 85 3.44 31.77 -6.18
N TYR A 86 4.60 31.14 -6.40
CA TYR A 86 5.54 31.45 -7.46
C TYR A 86 5.88 30.21 -8.26
N ASP A 87 5.92 30.37 -9.58
CA ASP A 87 6.70 29.49 -10.44
C ASP A 87 8.14 29.99 -10.48
N ILE A 88 9.06 29.04 -10.41
CA ILE A 88 10.49 29.32 -10.39
C ILE A 88 11.10 28.70 -11.62
N GLY A 89 11.72 29.54 -12.44
CA GLY A 89 12.44 29.16 -13.64
C GLY A 89 13.88 29.60 -13.59
N ALA A 90 14.72 28.96 -14.38
CA ALA A 90 16.10 29.37 -14.58
C ALA A 90 16.55 29.17 -16.03
N VAL A 91 17.58 29.91 -16.42
CA VAL A 91 18.44 29.51 -17.54
C VAL A 91 19.65 28.81 -16.95
N LEU A 92 19.89 27.57 -17.37
CA LEU A 92 20.96 26.72 -16.84
C LEU A 92 21.97 26.39 -17.93
N THR A 93 23.20 26.07 -17.53
CA THR A 93 24.23 25.61 -18.45
C THR A 93 24.39 24.11 -18.36
N ARG A 94 24.58 23.46 -19.52
CA ARG A 94 25.10 22.10 -19.60
C ARG A 94 26.50 22.09 -20.21
N ALA A 95 27.36 21.21 -19.72
CA ALA A 95 28.71 20.99 -20.25
C ALA A 95 29.24 19.58 -19.91
N ALA A 96 30.44 19.26 -20.41
CA ALA A 96 31.00 17.90 -20.32
C ALA A 96 31.44 17.52 -18.90
N ASP A 97 31.64 18.51 -18.04
CA ASP A 97 32.15 18.43 -16.67
C ASP A 97 31.12 18.88 -15.62
N TYR A 98 29.84 18.95 -16.00
CA TYR A 98 28.77 19.44 -15.13
C TYR A 98 28.03 18.29 -14.43
N GLY A 99 27.64 18.55 -13.19
CA GLY A 99 26.96 17.59 -12.32
C GLY A 99 25.43 17.62 -12.46
N THR A 100 24.78 16.74 -11.70
CA THR A 100 23.32 16.70 -11.53
C THR A 100 22.92 17.63 -10.39
N LEU A 101 21.96 18.52 -10.63
CA LEU A 101 21.58 19.60 -9.71
C LEU A 101 20.23 19.34 -9.04
N ARG A 102 20.15 19.64 -7.75
CA ARG A 102 18.91 19.78 -6.98
C ARG A 102 18.74 21.22 -6.51
N PHE A 103 17.52 21.71 -6.59
CA PHE A 103 17.14 23.04 -6.15
C PHE A 103 16.29 22.97 -4.89
N ALA A 104 16.49 23.92 -3.98
CA ALA A 104 15.66 24.08 -2.79
C ALA A 104 15.37 25.55 -2.53
N VAL A 105 14.14 25.84 -2.11
CA VAL A 105 13.72 27.16 -1.66
C VAL A 105 13.44 27.12 -0.18
N ASP A 106 14.14 27.98 0.55
CA ASP A 106 14.12 28.06 2.01
C ASP A 106 14.39 26.68 2.67
N GLY A 107 15.34 25.93 2.10
CA GLY A 107 15.78 24.64 2.60
C GLY A 107 14.94 23.44 2.17
N VAL A 108 13.77 23.64 1.54
CA VAL A 108 12.92 22.54 1.05
C VAL A 108 13.03 22.41 -0.46
N ALA A 109 13.16 21.17 -0.94
CA ALA A 109 13.32 20.88 -2.36
C ALA A 109 12.20 21.49 -3.24
N VAL A 110 12.55 21.82 -4.49
CA VAL A 110 11.61 22.21 -5.54
C VAL A 110 11.94 21.45 -6.83
N GLY A 111 10.89 20.94 -7.47
CA GLY A 111 10.96 20.29 -8.78
C GLY A 111 11.87 19.07 -8.84
N GLN A 112 12.30 18.75 -10.06
CA GLN A 112 13.10 17.58 -10.39
C GLN A 112 14.60 17.90 -10.37
N LEU A 113 15.40 16.84 -10.39
CA LEU A 113 16.83 16.96 -10.69
C LEU A 113 17.05 17.49 -12.11
N PHE A 114 18.09 18.30 -12.27
CA PHE A 114 18.58 18.74 -13.57
C PHE A 114 19.91 18.07 -13.90
N ASP A 115 19.93 17.27 -14.97
CA ASP A 115 21.20 16.77 -15.52
C ASP A 115 21.93 17.90 -16.26
N GLY A 116 23.05 18.33 -15.68
CA GLY A 116 23.95 19.33 -16.24
C GLY A 116 24.84 18.81 -17.37
N TYR A 117 24.83 17.52 -17.69
CA TYR A 117 25.72 16.98 -18.71
C TYR A 117 25.32 17.35 -20.15
N ALA A 118 26.32 17.70 -20.95
CA ALA A 118 26.28 17.71 -22.40
C ALA A 118 27.70 17.55 -22.96
N PRO A 119 27.90 16.92 -24.12
CA PRO A 119 29.24 16.82 -24.72
C PRO A 119 29.86 18.18 -25.08
N THR A 120 29.03 19.20 -25.30
CA THR A 120 29.44 20.58 -25.60
C THR A 120 28.67 21.56 -24.73
N VAL A 121 29.28 22.73 -24.47
CA VAL A 121 28.67 23.77 -23.64
C VAL A 121 27.42 24.31 -24.33
N ARG A 122 26.28 24.31 -23.63
CA ARG A 122 25.01 24.85 -24.14
C ARG A 122 24.19 25.48 -23.02
N ARG A 123 23.51 26.57 -23.35
CA ARG A 123 22.44 27.14 -22.50
C ARG A 123 21.16 26.34 -22.69
N VAL A 124 20.46 26.12 -21.59
CA VAL A 124 19.14 25.51 -21.55
C VAL A 124 18.18 26.58 -21.05
N GLU A 125 17.40 27.10 -21.98
CA GLU A 125 16.43 28.15 -21.72
C GLU A 125 15.23 27.62 -20.93
N ALA A 126 14.63 28.48 -20.09
CA ALA A 126 13.34 28.24 -19.44
C ALA A 126 13.22 26.89 -18.70
N VAL A 127 14.25 26.50 -17.94
CA VAL A 127 14.19 25.31 -17.09
C VAL A 127 13.25 25.57 -15.91
N PRO A 128 12.14 24.84 -15.77
CA PRO A 128 11.28 24.98 -14.61
C PRO A 128 11.93 24.28 -13.42
N LEU A 129 12.24 25.05 -12.38
CA LEU A 129 12.80 24.55 -11.12
C LEU A 129 11.71 24.06 -10.16
N GLY A 130 10.45 24.42 -10.39
CA GLY A 130 9.31 24.00 -9.57
C GLY A 130 8.49 25.20 -9.09
N SER A 131 7.71 25.00 -8.04
CA SER A 131 6.86 26.04 -7.45
C SER A 131 7.00 26.08 -5.93
N ALA A 132 6.74 27.25 -5.34
CA ALA A 132 6.76 27.46 -3.90
C ALA A 132 5.80 28.60 -3.51
N SER A 133 5.20 28.53 -2.32
CA SER A 133 4.61 29.73 -1.71
C SER A 133 5.68 30.53 -0.98
N LEU A 134 5.79 31.80 -1.33
CA LEU A 134 6.76 32.74 -0.80
C LEU A 134 6.01 33.79 0.03
N ALA A 135 6.52 34.10 1.21
CA ALA A 135 6.04 35.21 2.01
C ALA A 135 6.48 36.55 1.37
N ALA A 136 6.01 37.68 1.90
CA ALA A 136 6.52 38.96 1.44
C ALA A 136 7.98 39.13 1.93
N GLY A 137 8.91 39.40 1.02
CA GLY A 137 10.31 39.61 1.31
C GLY A 137 11.27 38.77 0.48
N SER A 138 12.53 38.72 0.90
CA SER A 138 13.57 37.93 0.23
C SER A 138 13.57 36.49 0.71
N HIS A 139 13.90 35.58 -0.21
CA HIS A 139 13.95 34.13 0.01
C HIS A 139 15.32 33.58 -0.36
N ARG A 140 15.57 32.29 -0.09
CA ARG A 140 16.85 31.65 -0.37
C ARG A 140 16.69 30.56 -1.41
N LEU A 141 17.52 30.56 -2.45
CA LEU A 141 17.66 29.46 -3.38
C LEU A 141 18.98 28.73 -3.11
N THR A 142 18.91 27.44 -2.82
CA THR A 142 20.08 26.57 -2.72
C THR A 142 20.17 25.69 -3.96
N VAL A 143 21.34 25.68 -4.60
CA VAL A 143 21.70 24.77 -5.69
C VAL A 143 22.70 23.76 -5.14
N THR A 144 22.35 22.48 -5.14
CA THR A 144 23.21 21.39 -4.67
C THR A 144 23.54 20.46 -5.81
N VAL A 145 24.83 20.14 -5.98
CA VAL A 145 25.25 19.08 -6.90
C VAL A 145 25.07 17.74 -6.20
N THR A 146 24.13 16.92 -6.64
CA THR A 146 23.79 15.64 -5.98
C THR A 146 24.59 14.46 -6.52
N GLY A 147 25.24 14.63 -7.65
CA GLY A 147 25.95 13.58 -8.37
C GLY A 147 26.39 14.07 -9.74
N ARG A 148 26.65 13.13 -10.64
CA ARG A 148 26.89 13.41 -12.06
C ARG A 148 26.47 12.21 -12.90
N SER A 149 26.14 12.43 -14.16
CA SER A 149 25.95 11.34 -15.11
C SER A 149 27.28 10.60 -15.34
N ALA A 150 27.22 9.33 -15.73
CA ALA A 150 28.42 8.52 -15.99
C ALA A 150 29.34 9.13 -17.05
N SER A 151 28.77 9.86 -18.01
CA SER A 151 29.49 10.53 -19.10
C SER A 151 30.11 11.86 -18.72
N SER A 152 29.70 12.46 -17.59
CA SER A 152 30.27 13.72 -17.13
C SER A 152 31.62 13.51 -16.46
N THR A 153 32.60 14.37 -16.75
CA THR A 153 33.94 14.31 -16.16
C THR A 153 34.08 15.07 -14.85
N GLY A 154 33.04 15.80 -14.41
CA GLY A 154 33.10 16.71 -13.26
C GLY A 154 31.75 16.95 -12.59
N PHE A 155 31.75 17.92 -11.67
CA PHE A 155 30.61 18.25 -10.81
C PHE A 155 30.20 19.71 -10.91
N PHE A 156 30.69 20.48 -11.88
CA PHE A 156 30.38 21.90 -11.97
C PHE A 156 28.89 22.18 -12.20
N ALA A 157 28.47 23.39 -11.86
CA ALA A 157 27.11 23.86 -12.11
C ALA A 157 27.13 25.31 -12.60
N GLY A 158 26.20 25.63 -13.50
CA GLY A 158 26.08 26.96 -14.10
C GLY A 158 24.65 27.45 -14.12
N LEU A 159 24.42 28.65 -13.57
CA LEU A 159 23.15 29.36 -13.55
C LEU A 159 23.34 30.71 -14.23
N ASP A 160 22.53 31.00 -15.23
CA ASP A 160 22.58 32.26 -15.98
C ASP A 160 21.56 33.25 -15.41
N THR A 161 20.27 32.91 -15.47
CA THR A 161 19.20 33.73 -14.87
C THR A 161 18.28 32.93 -13.98
N LEU A 162 17.59 33.64 -13.09
CA LEU A 162 16.43 33.18 -12.35
C LEU A 162 15.20 33.99 -12.72
N THR A 163 14.05 33.33 -12.77
CA THR A 163 12.74 33.95 -12.95
C THR A 163 11.81 33.51 -11.83
N LEU A 164 11.23 34.48 -11.13
CA LEU A 164 10.14 34.29 -10.18
C LEU A 164 8.90 34.91 -10.78
N ARG A 165 7.95 34.07 -11.21
CA ARG A 165 6.66 34.57 -11.68
C ARG A 165 5.64 34.37 -10.58
N ARG A 166 5.13 35.47 -10.03
CA ARG A 166 4.05 35.40 -9.05
C ARG A 166 2.83 34.88 -9.79
N VAL A 167 2.50 33.64 -9.48
CA VAL A 167 1.38 33.01 -10.11
C VAL A 167 0.14 33.15 -9.29
N GLY A 168 0.18 33.38 -7.96
CA GLY A 168 -0.75 33.00 -6.86
C GLY A 168 -0.95 33.96 -5.68
N PRO A 169 -2.11 33.99 -4.97
CA PRO A 169 -2.07 34.15 -3.51
C PRO A 169 -1.40 32.92 -2.87
N LEU A 170 -1.10 32.97 -1.58
CA LEU A 170 -0.54 31.83 -0.84
C LEU A 170 -1.46 30.60 -0.89
N ALA A 171 -0.86 29.41 -0.85
CA ALA A 171 -1.62 28.16 -0.79
C ALA A 171 -2.34 28.03 0.56
N ALA A 172 -3.64 27.72 0.54
CA ALA A 172 -4.37 27.32 1.75
C ALA A 172 -4.21 25.81 1.96
N VAL A 173 -3.08 25.42 2.56
CA VAL A 173 -2.73 24.02 2.83
C VAL A 173 -2.56 23.83 4.33
N THR A 174 -3.07 22.73 4.86
CA THR A 174 -2.77 22.25 6.21
C THR A 174 -2.08 20.91 6.11
N THR A 175 -0.89 20.80 6.68
CA THR A 175 -0.10 19.57 6.73
C THR A 175 0.24 19.27 8.17
N THR A 176 -0.36 18.21 8.72
CA THR A 176 -0.25 17.85 10.14
C THR A 176 0.39 16.48 10.27
N ALA A 177 1.52 16.39 10.98
CA ALA A 177 2.13 15.11 11.30
C ALA A 177 1.23 14.32 12.25
N TYR A 178 1.19 13.00 12.10
CA TYR A 178 0.48 12.10 13.01
C TYR A 178 1.31 10.86 13.34
N GLU A 179 0.99 10.28 14.48
CA GLU A 179 1.43 8.95 14.89
C GLU A 179 0.19 8.19 15.40
N THR A 180 -0.02 6.98 14.89
CA THR A 180 -1.10 6.09 15.32
C THR A 180 -0.50 4.94 16.10
N VAL A 181 -1.03 4.70 17.29
CA VAL A 181 -0.71 3.51 18.09
C VAL A 181 -1.85 2.50 18.04
N ALA A 182 -1.48 1.22 18.15
CA ALA A 182 -2.41 0.11 18.28
C ALA A 182 -1.97 -0.81 19.39
N GLU A 183 -2.93 -1.45 20.02
CA GLU A 183 -2.61 -2.71 20.67
C GLU A 183 -2.31 -3.76 19.59
N THR A 184 -1.12 -4.35 19.68
CA THR A 184 -0.56 -5.27 18.70
C THR A 184 -0.19 -6.58 19.40
N PRO A 185 -0.60 -7.74 18.86
CA PRO A 185 -0.19 -9.02 19.41
C PRO A 185 1.29 -9.33 19.09
N ALA A 186 1.97 -9.98 20.00
CA ALA A 186 3.32 -10.51 19.83
C ALA A 186 3.38 -11.93 20.37
N ARG A 187 3.97 -12.85 19.59
CA ARG A 187 4.16 -14.23 20.03
C ARG A 187 5.45 -14.38 20.82
N GLY A 188 5.41 -15.15 21.90
CA GLY A 188 6.58 -15.70 22.58
C GLY A 188 7.15 -16.93 21.86
N PRO A 189 8.08 -17.65 22.49
CA PRO A 189 8.65 -18.89 21.95
C PRO A 189 7.59 -19.97 21.73
N LEU A 190 7.70 -20.69 20.60
CA LEU A 190 6.82 -21.83 20.27
C LEU A 190 7.26 -23.08 21.03
N THR A 191 6.30 -23.77 21.64
CA THR A 191 6.48 -25.06 22.31
C THR A 191 5.58 -26.10 21.67
N ARG A 192 6.12 -27.25 21.27
CA ARG A 192 5.31 -28.38 20.79
C ARG A 192 4.60 -29.00 21.98
N VAL A 193 3.29 -28.83 22.06
CA VAL A 193 2.48 -29.32 23.19
C VAL A 193 1.92 -30.71 22.91
N TYR A 194 1.83 -31.11 21.64
CA TYR A 194 1.34 -32.43 21.26
C TYR A 194 2.03 -32.96 19.99
N ASP A 195 2.24 -34.26 19.94
CA ASP A 195 2.75 -35.00 18.79
C ASP A 195 1.77 -36.12 18.42
N PRO A 196 1.04 -36.00 17.29
CA PRO A 196 0.09 -37.03 16.87
C PRO A 196 0.76 -38.32 16.38
N GLY A 197 2.08 -38.32 16.13
CA GLY A 197 2.83 -39.51 15.72
C GLY A 197 3.21 -40.43 16.87
N VAL A 198 3.03 -40.01 18.13
CA VAL A 198 3.31 -40.88 19.28
C VAL A 198 2.41 -42.12 19.22
N GLY A 199 3.05 -43.28 19.17
CA GLY A 199 2.38 -44.59 19.04
C GLY A 199 2.06 -45.01 17.61
N GLU A 200 2.42 -44.23 16.59
CA GLU A 200 2.23 -44.57 15.18
C GLU A 200 3.52 -45.13 14.56
N PRO A 201 3.42 -45.96 13.50
CA PRO A 201 4.58 -46.52 12.81
C PRO A 201 5.36 -45.49 11.97
N THR A 202 4.76 -44.33 11.69
CA THR A 202 5.33 -43.24 10.90
C THR A 202 5.16 -41.91 11.62
N ALA A 203 5.82 -40.86 11.13
CA ALA A 203 5.54 -39.51 11.59
C ALA A 203 4.15 -39.06 11.12
N TRP A 204 3.50 -38.21 11.91
CA TRP A 204 2.19 -37.64 11.62
C TRP A 204 2.21 -36.14 11.88
N TYR A 205 1.30 -35.43 11.22
CA TYR A 205 1.07 -34.02 11.48
C TYR A 205 -0.36 -33.71 11.89
N TYR A 206 -0.49 -32.60 12.61
CA TYR A 206 -1.72 -31.82 12.69
C TYR A 206 -1.56 -30.61 11.77
N ASN A 207 -2.60 -30.32 11.00
CA ASN A 207 -2.81 -29.04 10.33
C ASN A 207 -4.18 -28.47 10.75
N ASP A 208 -4.52 -27.23 10.38
CA ASP A 208 -5.77 -26.49 10.64
C ASP A 208 -6.67 -27.14 11.70
N HIS A 209 -6.69 -26.50 12.86
CA HIS A 209 -7.15 -27.12 14.08
C HIS A 209 -7.99 -26.14 14.88
N THR A 210 -8.73 -26.69 15.84
CA THR A 210 -9.45 -25.93 16.84
C THR A 210 -9.19 -26.46 18.24
N ILE A 211 -8.99 -25.56 19.20
CA ILE A 211 -8.80 -25.88 20.62
C ILE A 211 -9.99 -25.35 21.40
N VAL A 212 -10.76 -26.26 22.01
CA VAL A 212 -11.98 -25.92 22.74
C VAL A 212 -11.96 -26.51 24.14
N ARG A 213 -12.44 -25.74 25.12
CA ARG A 213 -12.62 -26.19 26.50
C ARG A 213 -14.03 -26.71 26.71
N ASP A 214 -14.13 -27.94 27.20
CA ASP A 214 -15.41 -28.50 27.62
C ASP A 214 -15.97 -27.65 28.79
N GLN A 215 -17.10 -27.02 28.56
CA GLN A 215 -17.81 -26.18 29.53
C GLN A 215 -18.26 -26.96 30.77
N ARG A 216 -18.44 -28.29 30.66
CA ARG A 216 -18.89 -29.14 31.77
C ARG A 216 -17.73 -29.70 32.59
N THR A 217 -16.71 -30.24 31.92
CA THR A 217 -15.60 -30.93 32.61
C THR A 217 -14.37 -30.05 32.81
N GLY A 218 -14.26 -28.95 32.07
CA GLY A 218 -13.08 -28.10 32.03
C GLY A 218 -11.91 -28.68 31.23
N LEU A 219 -12.05 -29.88 30.67
CA LEU A 219 -11.03 -30.55 29.86
C LEU A 219 -10.86 -29.82 28.52
N TRP A 220 -9.62 -29.68 28.08
CA TRP A 220 -9.30 -29.11 26.77
C TRP A 220 -9.31 -30.20 25.71
N HIS A 221 -9.89 -29.90 24.56
CA HIS A 221 -9.97 -30.77 23.39
C HIS A 221 -9.30 -30.07 22.21
N ALA A 222 -8.54 -30.81 21.42
CA ALA A 222 -8.01 -30.37 20.14
C ALA A 222 -8.59 -31.27 19.05
N PHE A 223 -9.13 -30.65 18.01
CA PHE A 223 -9.53 -31.31 16.77
C PHE A 223 -8.75 -30.70 15.63
N ALA A 224 -8.13 -31.52 14.79
CA ALA A 224 -7.24 -31.04 13.75
C ALA A 224 -7.32 -31.94 12.54
N ILE A 225 -7.03 -31.40 11.35
CA ILE A 225 -6.65 -32.25 10.22
C ILE A 225 -5.49 -33.15 10.66
N ALA A 226 -5.61 -34.46 10.47
CA ALA A 226 -4.58 -35.42 10.86
C ALA A 226 -4.27 -36.41 9.75
N HIS A 227 -2.99 -36.55 9.42
CA HIS A 227 -2.49 -37.48 8.40
C HIS A 227 -1.00 -37.78 8.62
N ALA A 228 -0.50 -38.86 8.01
CA ALA A 228 0.90 -39.27 8.10
C ALA A 228 1.79 -38.36 7.25
N GLU A 229 3.00 -38.04 7.71
CA GLU A 229 3.96 -37.28 6.89
C GLU A 229 4.47 -38.15 5.70
N PRO A 230 4.75 -37.56 4.52
CA PRO A 230 4.65 -36.13 4.18
C PRO A 230 3.20 -35.68 3.88
N GLY A 231 2.97 -34.36 3.96
CA GLY A 231 1.69 -33.73 3.62
C GLY A 231 1.07 -34.21 2.29
N ALA A 232 -0.19 -34.64 2.35
CA ALA A 232 -0.96 -35.13 1.22
C ALA A 232 -2.42 -34.64 1.33
N PRO A 233 -2.71 -33.38 0.95
CA PRO A 233 -3.93 -32.69 1.35
C PRO A 233 -5.21 -33.42 0.95
N GLN A 234 -5.27 -33.94 -0.28
CA GLN A 234 -6.44 -34.66 -0.78
C GLN A 234 -6.62 -36.05 -0.15
N ASP A 235 -5.64 -36.54 0.61
CA ASP A 235 -5.70 -37.78 1.39
C ASP A 235 -5.95 -37.54 2.88
N GLU A 236 -6.16 -36.30 3.31
CA GLU A 236 -6.55 -35.96 4.68
C GLU A 236 -8.00 -36.39 4.95
N LYS A 237 -8.18 -37.59 5.51
CA LYS A 237 -9.51 -38.20 5.68
C LYS A 237 -10.10 -38.09 7.09
N SER A 238 -9.36 -37.63 8.09
CA SER A 238 -9.84 -37.68 9.48
C SER A 238 -9.46 -36.46 10.30
N PHE A 239 -10.33 -36.11 11.24
CA PHE A 239 -10.00 -35.20 12.31
C PHE A 239 -9.42 -35.96 13.50
N GLY A 240 -8.14 -35.72 13.75
CA GLY A 240 -7.48 -36.19 14.97
C GLY A 240 -8.14 -35.58 16.20
N HIS A 241 -8.09 -36.31 17.32
CA HIS A 241 -8.64 -35.85 18.60
C HIS A 241 -7.61 -36.08 19.71
N ALA A 242 -7.37 -35.04 20.50
CA ALA A 242 -6.59 -35.13 21.72
C ALA A 242 -7.27 -34.37 22.88
N THR A 243 -6.98 -34.76 24.11
CA THR A 243 -7.49 -34.10 25.33
C THR A 243 -6.38 -33.73 26.30
N ALA A 244 -6.49 -32.60 27.00
CA ALA A 244 -5.52 -32.14 27.99
C ALA A 244 -6.17 -31.43 29.19
N PRO A 245 -5.53 -31.42 30.38
CA PRO A 245 -6.02 -30.66 31.52
C PRO A 245 -5.84 -29.14 31.36
N THR A 246 -4.86 -28.70 30.56
CA THR A 246 -4.61 -27.30 30.19
C THR A 246 -4.26 -27.21 28.71
N PRO A 247 -4.30 -26.03 28.07
CA PRO A 247 -3.90 -25.89 26.66
C PRO A 247 -2.45 -26.32 26.41
N THR A 248 -1.57 -26.12 27.39
CA THR A 248 -0.15 -26.47 27.31
C THR A 248 0.16 -27.95 27.57
N GLY A 249 -0.88 -28.76 27.83
CA GLY A 249 -0.78 -30.20 27.99
C GLY A 249 -0.63 -30.67 29.45
N PRO A 250 -0.22 -31.94 29.66
CA PRO A 250 0.08 -32.92 28.62
C PRO A 250 -1.17 -33.33 27.83
N TRP A 251 -1.03 -33.44 26.51
CA TRP A 251 -2.09 -33.88 25.61
C TRP A 251 -2.12 -35.41 25.48
N THR A 252 -3.31 -35.98 25.52
CA THR A 252 -3.56 -37.42 25.41
C THR A 252 -4.33 -37.73 24.13
N LYS A 253 -3.80 -38.64 23.30
CA LYS A 253 -4.44 -39.09 22.06
C LYS A 253 -5.79 -39.78 22.33
N ARG A 254 -6.76 -39.53 21.46
CA ARG A 254 -8.10 -40.16 21.44
C ARG A 254 -8.41 -40.71 20.05
N PRO A 255 -9.43 -41.59 19.92
CA PRO A 255 -9.94 -41.99 18.62
C PRO A 255 -10.31 -40.76 17.77
N PRO A 256 -10.15 -40.81 16.43
CA PRO A 256 -10.53 -39.70 15.56
C PRO A 256 -11.97 -39.23 15.81
N ALA A 257 -12.17 -37.91 15.83
CA ALA A 257 -13.48 -37.31 16.09
C ALA A 257 -14.44 -37.50 14.92
N LEU A 258 -13.91 -37.48 13.69
CA LEU A 258 -14.66 -37.68 12.46
C LEU A 258 -13.73 -38.25 11.38
N THR A 259 -14.27 -39.11 10.52
CA THR A 259 -13.61 -39.60 9.30
C THR A 259 -14.51 -39.31 8.11
N ALA A 260 -13.96 -38.79 7.02
CA ALA A 260 -14.66 -38.41 5.80
C ALA A 260 -15.59 -39.54 5.31
N ASP A 261 -16.82 -39.17 4.94
CA ASP A 261 -17.82 -40.07 4.39
C ASP A 261 -18.13 -39.71 2.92
N PRO A 262 -17.55 -40.43 1.94
CA PRO A 262 -17.80 -40.17 0.53
C PRO A 262 -19.27 -40.27 0.13
N SER A 263 -20.07 -41.09 0.83
CA SER A 263 -21.51 -41.20 0.56
C SER A 263 -22.28 -39.91 0.90
N ARG A 264 -21.68 -39.05 1.71
CA ARG A 264 -22.17 -37.70 2.07
C ARG A 264 -21.47 -36.59 1.29
N GLY A 265 -20.70 -36.94 0.27
CA GLY A 265 -19.96 -36.00 -0.55
C GLY A 265 -18.74 -35.40 0.14
N GLU A 266 -18.18 -36.08 1.14
CA GLU A 266 -16.93 -35.71 1.80
C GLU A 266 -15.79 -36.54 1.18
N GLN A 267 -15.07 -36.00 0.22
CA GLN A 267 -13.92 -36.72 -0.36
C GLN A 267 -12.69 -36.63 0.54
N TRP A 268 -12.55 -35.49 1.21
CA TRP A 268 -11.66 -35.21 2.34
C TRP A 268 -12.35 -34.19 3.24
N ILE A 269 -11.85 -34.01 4.46
CA ILE A 269 -12.43 -33.07 5.43
C ILE A 269 -11.32 -32.18 6.01
N TRP A 270 -11.54 -30.87 6.00
CA TRP A 270 -10.53 -29.87 6.37
C TRP A 270 -11.02 -28.86 7.40
N ALA A 271 -10.06 -28.36 8.18
CA ALA A 271 -10.15 -27.22 9.08
C ALA A 271 -11.40 -27.22 9.97
N PRO A 272 -11.51 -28.14 10.94
CA PRO A 272 -12.61 -28.15 11.88
C PRO A 272 -12.52 -26.96 12.83
N HIS A 273 -13.65 -26.27 13.05
CA HIS A 273 -13.78 -25.24 14.08
C HIS A 273 -14.98 -25.50 14.97
N VAL A 274 -14.77 -25.46 16.29
CA VAL A 274 -15.79 -25.83 17.27
C VAL A 274 -16.21 -24.64 18.12
N VAL A 275 -17.51 -24.40 18.19
CA VAL A 275 -18.13 -23.45 19.13
C VAL A 275 -19.15 -24.15 20.02
N HIS A 276 -19.40 -23.58 21.20
CA HIS A 276 -20.42 -24.07 22.12
C HIS A 276 -21.58 -23.07 22.22
N ASP A 277 -22.81 -23.56 22.13
CA ASP A 277 -24.01 -22.79 22.41
C ASP A 277 -25.08 -23.69 23.05
N GLN A 278 -25.68 -23.20 24.15
CA GLN A 278 -26.81 -23.85 24.84
C GLN A 278 -26.64 -25.36 25.13
N GLY A 279 -25.44 -25.79 25.54
CA GLY A 279 -25.16 -27.20 25.89
C GLY A 279 -24.81 -28.09 24.71
N VAL A 280 -24.69 -27.54 23.50
CA VAL A 280 -24.33 -28.25 22.28
C VAL A 280 -23.04 -27.65 21.71
N TYR A 281 -22.13 -28.51 21.28
CA TYR A 281 -20.95 -28.16 20.51
C TYR A 281 -21.23 -28.34 19.02
N TYR A 282 -20.82 -27.35 18.22
CA TYR A 282 -21.01 -27.30 16.78
C TYR A 282 -19.64 -27.28 16.12
N MET A 283 -19.28 -28.34 15.40
CA MET A 283 -18.08 -28.43 14.56
C MET A 283 -18.44 -28.07 13.13
N PHE A 284 -17.95 -26.94 12.67
CA PHE A 284 -18.00 -26.54 11.27
C PHE A 284 -16.73 -26.99 10.58
N TYR A 285 -16.85 -27.52 9.36
CA TYR A 285 -15.69 -28.00 8.61
C TYR A 285 -15.95 -27.97 7.11
N ALA A 286 -14.88 -27.89 6.34
CA ALA A 286 -14.95 -27.99 4.90
C ALA A 286 -15.00 -29.47 4.47
N ALA A 287 -16.01 -29.82 3.68
CA ALA A 287 -16.10 -31.09 2.97
C ALA A 287 -15.59 -30.88 1.53
N GLY A 288 -14.43 -31.44 1.25
CA GLY A 288 -13.72 -31.26 0.00
C GLY A 288 -14.29 -32.07 -1.15
N SER A 289 -14.04 -31.58 -2.37
CA SER A 289 -14.57 -32.11 -3.62
C SER A 289 -13.50 -32.04 -4.73
N PRO A 290 -13.43 -33.03 -5.65
CA PRO A 290 -12.65 -32.92 -6.89
C PRO A 290 -13.07 -31.75 -7.78
N ASP A 291 -14.33 -31.31 -7.65
CA ASP A 291 -14.79 -30.03 -8.19
C ASP A 291 -14.51 -28.93 -7.17
N TYR A 292 -13.38 -28.25 -7.36
CA TYR A 292 -12.89 -27.19 -6.47
C TYR A 292 -13.83 -25.99 -6.38
N ALA A 293 -14.72 -25.77 -7.35
CA ALA A 293 -15.72 -24.69 -7.28
C ALA A 293 -16.94 -25.07 -6.42
N ASN A 294 -17.00 -26.30 -5.89
CA ASN A 294 -18.14 -26.83 -5.15
C ASN A 294 -17.70 -27.46 -3.82
N TYR A 295 -16.75 -26.82 -3.14
CA TYR A 295 -16.46 -27.12 -1.75
C TYR A 295 -17.63 -26.73 -0.86
N ARG A 296 -17.85 -27.53 0.19
CA ARG A 296 -19.06 -27.48 0.99
C ARG A 296 -18.73 -27.20 2.44
N MET A 297 -19.54 -26.36 3.08
CA MET A 297 -19.46 -26.16 4.52
C MET A 297 -20.41 -27.14 5.23
N HIS A 298 -19.87 -28.03 6.04
CA HIS A 298 -20.61 -29.04 6.79
C HIS A 298 -20.64 -28.71 8.28
N LEU A 299 -21.60 -29.31 8.97
CA LEU A 299 -21.78 -29.25 10.41
C LEU A 299 -21.85 -30.67 11.01
N ALA A 300 -21.18 -30.87 12.13
CA ALA A 300 -21.43 -31.96 13.07
C ALA A 300 -21.67 -31.40 14.47
N THR A 301 -22.47 -32.08 15.28
CA THR A 301 -22.78 -31.66 16.65
C THR A 301 -22.41 -32.71 17.68
N SER A 302 -22.07 -32.26 18.88
CA SER A 302 -21.75 -33.11 20.03
C SER A 302 -22.27 -32.48 21.32
N THR A 303 -22.52 -33.29 22.35
CA THR A 303 -22.82 -32.82 23.72
C THR A 303 -21.68 -33.12 24.69
N ASP A 304 -20.65 -33.86 24.25
CA ASP A 304 -19.57 -34.36 25.10
C ASP A 304 -18.16 -34.16 24.53
N LEU A 305 -18.04 -33.66 23.28
CA LEU A 305 -16.79 -33.50 22.53
C LEU A 305 -16.03 -34.82 22.25
N PHE A 306 -16.67 -35.98 22.45
CA PHE A 306 -16.15 -37.30 22.08
C PHE A 306 -16.96 -37.92 20.95
N THR A 307 -18.27 -37.76 20.99
CA THR A 307 -19.21 -38.35 20.03
C THR A 307 -19.80 -37.28 19.13
N TRP A 308 -19.62 -37.42 17.82
CA TRP A 308 -20.05 -36.44 16.83
C TRP A 308 -21.15 -36.99 15.91
N THR A 309 -22.21 -36.21 15.70
CA THR A 309 -23.30 -36.53 14.77
C THR A 309 -23.35 -35.50 13.66
N ARG A 310 -23.22 -35.93 12.40
CA ARG A 310 -23.35 -35.05 11.23
C ARG A 310 -24.77 -34.50 11.13
N SER A 311 -24.88 -33.22 10.79
CA SER A 311 -26.18 -32.58 10.54
C SER A 311 -26.85 -33.19 9.29
N PRO A 312 -28.15 -33.51 9.33
CA PRO A 312 -28.89 -33.91 8.13
C PRO A 312 -29.08 -32.76 7.13
N ALA A 313 -28.84 -31.51 7.56
CA ALA A 313 -28.91 -30.32 6.69
C ALA A 313 -27.62 -30.06 5.91
N ASN A 314 -26.62 -30.94 5.99
CA ASN A 314 -25.38 -30.77 5.22
C ASN A 314 -25.64 -30.99 3.70
N PRO A 315 -24.97 -30.21 2.82
CA PRO A 315 -24.11 -29.07 3.16
C PRO A 315 -24.93 -27.85 3.58
N LEU A 316 -24.39 -27.06 4.53
CA LEU A 316 -24.99 -25.79 4.92
C LEU A 316 -24.99 -24.79 3.76
N PHE A 317 -23.91 -24.76 2.99
CA PHE A 317 -23.76 -24.03 1.74
C PHE A 317 -22.52 -24.51 0.96
N SER A 318 -22.43 -24.13 -0.32
CA SER A 318 -21.21 -24.19 -1.13
C SER A 318 -20.82 -22.78 -1.56
N ASP A 319 -19.53 -22.51 -1.76
CA ASP A 319 -19.05 -21.18 -2.18
C ASP A 319 -17.66 -21.25 -2.83
N GLY A 320 -17.33 -20.23 -3.62
CA GLY A 320 -15.99 -19.92 -4.12
C GLY A 320 -15.20 -21.06 -4.80
N TRP A 321 -13.95 -20.78 -5.14
CA TRP A 321 -12.96 -21.83 -5.43
C TRP A 321 -12.30 -22.23 -4.11
N GLU A 322 -12.40 -23.52 -3.76
CA GLU A 322 -11.90 -24.10 -2.50
C GLU A 322 -12.34 -23.33 -1.25
N ALA A 323 -13.61 -22.93 -1.13
CA ALA A 323 -14.06 -22.29 0.10
C ALA A 323 -13.91 -23.23 1.30
N ARG A 324 -13.13 -22.82 2.31
CA ARG A 324 -12.76 -23.65 3.45
C ARG A 324 -12.39 -22.81 4.68
N ASP A 325 -11.87 -23.48 5.71
CA ASP A 325 -11.36 -22.87 6.94
C ASP A 325 -12.42 -22.02 7.68
N PRO A 326 -13.57 -22.63 8.05
CA PRO A 326 -14.58 -21.92 8.82
C PRO A 326 -13.99 -21.52 10.17
N MET A 327 -14.16 -20.25 10.54
CA MET A 327 -14.02 -19.78 11.91
C MET A 327 -15.30 -19.08 12.33
N VAL A 328 -15.92 -19.58 13.39
CA VAL A 328 -17.20 -19.10 13.89
C VAL A 328 -17.02 -18.40 15.22
N THR A 329 -17.59 -17.21 15.35
CA THR A 329 -17.59 -16.46 16.60
C THR A 329 -18.86 -15.63 16.76
N ARG A 330 -19.13 -15.19 17.98
CA ARG A 330 -20.30 -14.38 18.30
C ARG A 330 -19.97 -12.90 18.14
N VAL A 331 -20.77 -12.20 17.34
CA VAL A 331 -20.70 -10.76 17.11
C VAL A 331 -22.06 -10.15 17.49
N GLY A 332 -22.12 -9.51 18.65
CA GLY A 332 -23.37 -8.99 19.19
C GLY A 332 -24.39 -10.11 19.44
N ASP A 333 -25.57 -9.99 18.84
CA ASP A 333 -26.66 -10.96 18.92
C ASP A 333 -26.58 -12.08 17.89
N ARG A 334 -25.60 -12.05 16.98
CA ARG A 334 -25.44 -13.01 15.87
C ARG A 334 -24.16 -13.82 15.96
N TRP A 335 -24.19 -14.96 15.28
CA TRP A 335 -23.02 -15.73 14.93
C TRP A 335 -22.50 -15.29 13.56
N VAL A 336 -21.18 -15.25 13.41
CA VAL A 336 -20.51 -14.96 12.13
C VAL A 336 -19.53 -16.08 11.85
N MET A 337 -19.62 -16.65 10.65
CA MET A 337 -18.65 -17.60 10.11
C MET A 337 -17.80 -16.86 9.09
N TYR A 338 -16.50 -16.71 9.39
CA TYR A 338 -15.48 -16.31 8.45
C TYR A 338 -14.91 -17.55 7.76
N TYR A 339 -14.56 -17.45 6.49
CA TYR A 339 -13.96 -18.55 5.73
C TYR A 339 -13.15 -18.00 4.56
N THR A 340 -12.11 -18.73 4.15
CA THR A 340 -11.34 -18.37 2.95
C THR A 340 -12.10 -18.78 1.70
N ALA A 341 -12.01 -17.98 0.64
CA ALA A 341 -12.59 -18.25 -0.67
C ALA A 341 -11.92 -17.38 -1.74
N THR A 342 -12.38 -17.45 -2.98
CA THR A 342 -12.05 -16.50 -4.05
C THR A 342 -13.21 -15.54 -4.33
N SER A 343 -12.90 -14.37 -4.91
CA SER A 343 -13.92 -13.37 -5.24
C SER A 343 -14.98 -13.90 -6.21
N ASN A 344 -14.59 -14.75 -7.15
CA ASN A 344 -15.45 -15.46 -8.10
C ASN A 344 -15.20 -17.00 -8.03
N PRO A 345 -16.23 -17.85 -8.25
CA PRO A 345 -16.11 -19.31 -8.24
C PRO A 345 -15.03 -19.92 -9.16
N GLN A 346 -14.56 -19.21 -10.18
CA GLN A 346 -13.51 -19.68 -11.09
C GLN A 346 -12.09 -19.17 -10.74
N GLY A 347 -11.96 -18.48 -9.60
CA GLY A 347 -10.76 -17.77 -9.18
C GLY A 347 -10.97 -16.26 -9.13
N GLY A 348 -9.95 -15.53 -8.71
CA GLY A 348 -9.99 -14.08 -8.50
C GLY A 348 -9.23 -13.72 -7.24
N ASN A 349 -9.52 -12.57 -6.64
CA ASN A 349 -8.93 -12.18 -5.36
C ASN A 349 -9.16 -13.25 -4.31
N HIS A 350 -8.13 -13.55 -3.51
CA HIS A 350 -8.31 -14.31 -2.28
C HIS A 350 -9.11 -13.46 -1.29
N VAL A 351 -10.14 -14.02 -0.66
CA VAL A 351 -11.02 -13.28 0.25
C VAL A 351 -11.22 -14.03 1.55
N VAL A 352 -11.37 -13.27 2.64
CA VAL A 352 -12.09 -13.75 3.82
C VAL A 352 -13.55 -13.39 3.59
N ALA A 353 -14.34 -14.37 3.18
CA ALA A 353 -15.78 -14.25 3.10
C ALA A 353 -16.41 -14.43 4.48
N TYR A 354 -17.65 -13.96 4.65
CA TYR A 354 -18.41 -14.25 5.85
C TYR A 354 -19.88 -14.50 5.57
N ARG A 355 -20.53 -15.22 6.50
CA ARG A 355 -21.99 -15.35 6.60
C ARG A 355 -22.42 -15.19 8.05
N THR A 356 -23.65 -14.74 8.26
CA THR A 356 -24.22 -14.52 9.59
C THR A 356 -25.35 -15.51 9.88
N SER A 357 -25.53 -15.86 11.15
CA SER A 357 -26.57 -16.78 11.60
C SER A 357 -27.12 -16.36 12.97
N ALA A 358 -28.38 -16.69 13.25
CA ALA A 358 -28.98 -16.54 14.57
C ALA A 358 -28.96 -17.85 15.39
N ASP A 359 -28.79 -18.99 14.73
CA ASP A 359 -29.08 -20.33 15.28
C ASP A 359 -27.98 -21.38 14.98
N LEU A 360 -26.85 -20.97 14.40
CA LEU A 360 -25.72 -21.81 13.95
C LEU A 360 -26.06 -22.83 12.86
N ARG A 361 -27.28 -22.79 12.30
CA ARG A 361 -27.80 -23.77 11.33
C ARG A 361 -28.19 -23.11 10.01
N THR A 362 -28.81 -21.94 10.09
CA THR A 362 -29.28 -21.15 8.97
C THR A 362 -28.35 -19.97 8.75
N TRP A 363 -27.79 -19.85 7.54
CA TRP A 363 -26.77 -18.85 7.22
C TRP A 363 -27.26 -17.86 6.16
N SER A 364 -26.87 -16.59 6.30
CA SER A 364 -27.17 -15.54 5.35
C SER A 364 -26.49 -15.75 3.99
N GLY A 365 -26.79 -14.86 3.05
CA GLY A 365 -25.94 -14.66 1.87
C GLY A 365 -24.51 -14.25 2.25
N ARG A 366 -23.59 -14.42 1.30
CA ARG A 366 -22.17 -14.10 1.41
C ARG A 366 -21.93 -12.59 1.56
N GLY A 367 -21.09 -12.21 2.51
CA GLY A 367 -20.35 -10.95 2.54
C GLY A 367 -18.85 -11.17 2.35
N VAL A 368 -18.09 -10.09 2.21
CA VAL A 368 -16.61 -10.12 2.16
C VAL A 368 -16.09 -9.23 3.28
N ALA A 369 -15.34 -9.84 4.21
CA ALA A 369 -14.71 -9.12 5.31
C ALA A 369 -13.37 -8.52 4.89
N TYR A 370 -12.59 -9.26 4.10
CA TYR A 370 -11.29 -8.83 3.62
C TYR A 370 -11.05 -9.36 2.20
N ALA A 371 -10.45 -8.55 1.35
CA ALA A 371 -9.97 -8.97 0.04
C ALA A 371 -8.46 -8.77 -0.02
N SER A 372 -7.74 -9.85 -0.29
CA SER A 372 -6.32 -9.76 -0.64
C SER A 372 -6.19 -9.10 -2.01
N PRO A 373 -5.15 -8.29 -2.21
CA PRO A 373 -4.84 -7.76 -3.53
C PRO A 373 -4.36 -8.82 -4.51
N HIS A 374 -4.01 -10.01 -4.04
CA HIS A 374 -3.52 -11.09 -4.89
C HIS A 374 -4.68 -11.93 -5.40
N THR A 375 -4.56 -12.38 -6.64
CA THR A 375 -5.53 -13.23 -7.31
C THR A 375 -5.00 -14.63 -7.55
N GLY A 376 -5.87 -15.63 -7.50
CA GLY A 376 -5.49 -17.00 -7.82
C GLY A 376 -6.68 -17.97 -7.81
N ARG A 377 -6.35 -19.25 -7.73
CA ARG A 377 -7.28 -20.40 -7.63
C ARG A 377 -6.89 -21.27 -6.43
N ALA A 378 -7.04 -20.71 -5.22
CA ALA A 378 -6.83 -21.34 -3.92
C ALA A 378 -7.17 -20.33 -2.80
N ALA A 379 -6.97 -20.72 -1.54
CA ALA A 379 -7.09 -19.84 -0.37
C ALA A 379 -6.06 -18.68 -0.33
N GLY A 380 -4.87 -18.87 -0.90
CA GLY A 380 -3.82 -17.83 -0.98
C GLY A 380 -3.50 -17.19 0.39
N GLN A 381 -3.50 -15.85 0.44
CA GLN A 381 -3.13 -15.07 1.64
C GLN A 381 -4.31 -14.82 2.60
N THR A 382 -5.41 -15.56 2.45
CA THR A 382 -6.60 -15.44 3.32
C THR A 382 -6.95 -16.74 4.02
N GLU A 383 -6.06 -17.73 3.94
CA GLU A 383 -6.17 -19.04 4.56
C GLU A 383 -6.20 -18.95 6.10
N SER A 384 -6.88 -19.92 6.72
CA SER A 384 -7.05 -20.06 8.17
C SER A 384 -7.47 -18.74 8.88
N PRO A 385 -8.56 -18.07 8.49
CA PRO A 385 -8.96 -16.82 9.12
C PRO A 385 -9.36 -17.04 10.57
N PHE A 386 -8.81 -16.26 11.50
CA PHE A 386 -9.23 -16.27 12.90
C PHE A 386 -9.52 -14.86 13.40
N VAL A 387 -10.71 -14.65 13.98
CA VAL A 387 -11.18 -13.33 14.42
C VAL A 387 -11.37 -13.28 15.93
N VAL A 388 -10.68 -12.36 16.60
CA VAL A 388 -10.80 -12.15 18.06
C VAL A 388 -11.12 -10.70 18.39
N ARG A 389 -12.00 -10.48 19.37
CA ARG A 389 -12.31 -9.16 19.90
C ARG A 389 -11.37 -8.81 21.05
N ARG A 390 -10.88 -7.57 21.04
CA ARG A 390 -10.13 -6.99 22.15
C ARG A 390 -10.51 -5.52 22.33
N GLY A 391 -11.15 -5.21 23.46
CA GLY A 391 -11.78 -3.90 23.68
C GLY A 391 -12.82 -3.58 22.60
N ASP A 392 -12.67 -2.42 21.97
CA ASP A 392 -13.53 -1.95 20.87
C ASP A 392 -13.04 -2.38 19.47
N TRP A 393 -11.96 -3.18 19.42
CA TRP A 393 -11.35 -3.63 18.17
C TRP A 393 -11.54 -5.12 17.94
N TRP A 394 -11.58 -5.48 16.67
CA TRP A 394 -11.54 -6.84 16.17
C TRP A 394 -10.23 -7.04 15.42
N TYR A 395 -9.62 -8.21 15.60
CA TYR A 395 -8.35 -8.59 14.99
C TYR A 395 -8.58 -9.81 14.11
N LEU A 396 -8.27 -9.70 12.82
CA LEU A 396 -8.29 -10.78 11.85
C LEU A 396 -6.86 -11.28 11.65
N PHE A 397 -6.65 -12.56 11.96
CA PHE A 397 -5.45 -13.32 11.67
C PHE A 397 -5.71 -14.08 10.38
N VAL A 398 -4.80 -13.98 9.41
CA VAL A 398 -4.84 -14.76 8.16
C VAL A 398 -3.43 -15.20 7.82
N CYS A 399 -3.27 -16.46 7.45
CA CYS A 399 -1.95 -17.01 7.17
C CYS A 399 -1.51 -16.77 5.71
N CYS A 400 -0.23 -17.07 5.50
CA CYS A 400 0.47 -17.02 4.22
C CYS A 400 0.69 -15.63 3.63
N ASP A 401 1.07 -14.62 4.45
CA ASP A 401 1.41 -13.25 4.02
C ASP A 401 2.66 -13.20 3.11
N GLY A 402 2.44 -13.39 1.81
CA GLY A 402 3.44 -13.31 0.74
C GLY A 402 2.96 -13.98 -0.56
N THR A 403 3.60 -13.70 -1.69
CA THR A 403 3.24 -14.30 -3.00
C THR A 403 3.93 -15.63 -3.27
N ASP A 404 5.03 -15.90 -2.58
CA ASP A 404 5.64 -17.23 -2.51
C ASP A 404 5.05 -17.98 -1.32
N TYR A 405 4.14 -18.91 -1.59
CA TYR A 405 3.43 -19.67 -0.55
C TYR A 405 4.38 -20.46 0.36
N GLY A 406 5.46 -21.04 -0.20
CA GLY A 406 6.42 -21.81 0.60
C GLY A 406 7.19 -20.93 1.58
N ALA A 407 7.67 -19.77 1.12
CA ALA A 407 8.31 -18.80 1.98
C ALA A 407 7.34 -18.11 2.96
N ALA A 408 6.06 -17.99 2.57
CA ALA A 408 5.02 -17.34 3.34
C ALA A 408 4.29 -18.26 4.31
N TYR A 409 4.47 -19.58 4.23
CA TYR A 409 3.64 -20.58 4.90
C TYR A 409 3.40 -20.30 6.39
N ARG A 410 4.43 -19.85 7.11
CA ARG A 410 4.36 -19.50 8.54
C ARG A 410 4.19 -18.01 8.82
N ARG A 411 3.75 -17.19 7.86
CA ARG A 411 3.57 -15.75 8.04
C ARG A 411 2.09 -15.42 8.21
N THR A 412 1.65 -15.32 9.46
CA THR A 412 0.27 -14.90 9.79
C THR A 412 0.18 -13.39 9.92
N ALA A 413 -0.47 -12.72 8.96
CA ALA A 413 -0.76 -11.29 9.05
C ALA A 413 -1.92 -11.03 10.02
N VAL A 414 -1.82 -9.94 10.77
CA VAL A 414 -2.87 -9.50 11.69
C VAL A 414 -3.37 -8.11 11.27
N TYR A 415 -4.65 -8.01 10.97
CA TYR A 415 -5.36 -6.77 10.63
C TYR A 415 -6.30 -6.37 11.76
N ARG A 416 -6.53 -5.07 11.97
CA ARG A 416 -7.51 -4.60 12.97
C ARG A 416 -8.61 -3.73 12.38
N SER A 417 -9.84 -3.91 12.85
CA SER A 417 -10.98 -3.08 12.48
C SER A 417 -11.93 -2.84 13.67
N ARG A 418 -12.68 -1.74 13.64
CA ARG A 418 -13.82 -1.53 14.56
C ARG A 418 -15.08 -2.24 14.06
N ASP A 419 -15.13 -2.55 12.78
CA ASP A 419 -16.21 -3.32 12.17
C ASP A 419 -15.73 -4.76 11.95
N PRO A 420 -16.28 -5.75 12.69
CA PRO A 420 -15.90 -7.15 12.53
C PRO A 420 -16.22 -7.71 11.14
N LEU A 421 -17.11 -7.06 10.39
CA LEU A 421 -17.51 -7.50 9.05
C LEU A 421 -16.71 -6.79 7.94
N ARG A 422 -15.77 -5.91 8.28
CA ARG A 422 -14.99 -5.13 7.31
C ARG A 422 -13.57 -4.84 7.79
N PHE A 423 -12.63 -5.57 7.21
CA PHE A 423 -11.18 -5.41 7.32
C PHE A 423 -10.52 -4.92 6.01
N GLU A 424 -11.28 -4.67 4.96
CA GLU A 424 -10.77 -4.02 3.75
C GLU A 424 -10.22 -2.62 4.09
N GLY A 425 -9.00 -2.32 3.64
CA GLY A 425 -8.28 -1.09 4.01
C GLY A 425 -7.85 -1.04 5.48
N ALA A 426 -8.06 -2.11 6.25
CA ALA A 426 -7.63 -2.19 7.64
C ALA A 426 -6.12 -2.12 7.76
N GLU A 427 -5.71 -1.61 8.91
CA GLU A 427 -4.30 -1.55 9.26
C GLU A 427 -3.78 -2.95 9.60
N LYS A 428 -2.77 -3.41 8.84
CA LYS A 428 -1.93 -4.55 9.22
C LYS A 428 -1.06 -4.12 10.40
N VAL A 429 -1.32 -4.66 11.58
CA VAL A 429 -0.62 -4.28 12.82
C VAL A 429 0.64 -5.09 13.07
N THR A 430 0.71 -6.33 12.57
CA THR A 430 1.90 -7.19 12.68
C THR A 430 1.83 -8.38 11.72
N VAL A 431 2.94 -9.11 11.60
CA VAL A 431 3.02 -10.45 11.00
C VAL A 431 3.69 -11.37 12.01
N LEU A 432 3.04 -12.48 12.35
CA LEU A 432 3.49 -13.45 13.34
C LEU A 432 4.02 -14.71 12.65
N ASP A 433 5.10 -15.28 13.19
CA ASP A 433 5.64 -16.57 12.70
C ASP A 433 4.80 -17.75 13.22
N ALA A 434 3.71 -18.07 12.52
CA ALA A 434 2.79 -19.19 12.76
C ALA A 434 2.01 -19.50 11.47
N HIS A 435 1.59 -20.76 11.32
CA HIS A 435 0.62 -21.24 10.33
C HIS A 435 -0.62 -21.78 11.05
N ALA A 436 -1.80 -21.63 10.43
CA ALA A 436 -3.10 -22.03 10.98
C ALA A 436 -3.31 -21.52 12.42
N ALA A 437 -3.05 -20.23 12.64
CA ALA A 437 -2.94 -19.66 13.97
C ALA A 437 -4.31 -19.32 14.58
N GLU A 438 -4.66 -19.96 15.69
CA GLU A 438 -5.79 -19.60 16.53
C GLU A 438 -5.34 -18.89 17.81
N VAL A 439 -6.22 -18.05 18.36
CA VAL A 439 -6.02 -17.44 19.67
C VAL A 439 -6.75 -18.25 20.73
N VAL A 440 -6.00 -18.80 21.68
CA VAL A 440 -6.53 -19.60 22.79
C VAL A 440 -6.41 -18.81 24.09
N VAL A 441 -7.50 -18.76 24.86
CA VAL A 441 -7.56 -18.01 26.13
C VAL A 441 -7.87 -18.95 27.28
N ASP A 442 -6.98 -19.00 28.28
CA ASP A 442 -7.16 -19.74 29.53
C ASP A 442 -7.02 -18.80 30.74
N GLY A 443 -8.16 -18.38 31.28
CA GLY A 443 -8.21 -17.33 32.29
C GLY A 443 -7.63 -16.02 31.75
N GLU A 444 -6.55 -15.54 32.37
CA GLU A 444 -5.83 -14.33 31.95
C GLU A 444 -4.74 -14.61 30.92
N ASN A 445 -4.41 -15.89 30.68
CA ASN A 445 -3.34 -16.27 29.76
C ASN A 445 -3.87 -16.37 28.33
N TRP A 446 -3.10 -15.81 27.41
CA TRP A 446 -3.36 -15.85 25.98
C TRP A 446 -2.27 -16.65 25.29
N TYR A 447 -2.66 -17.47 24.33
CA TYR A 447 -1.77 -18.27 23.53
C TYR A 447 -2.10 -18.09 22.05
N LEU A 448 -1.07 -18.21 21.22
CA LEU A 448 -1.18 -18.37 19.78
C LEU A 448 -0.84 -19.81 19.45
N SER A 449 -1.71 -20.48 18.71
CA SER A 449 -1.44 -21.82 18.23
C SER A 449 -0.72 -21.83 16.89
N HIS A 450 -0.12 -22.98 16.57
CA HIS A 450 0.49 -23.25 15.28
C HIS A 450 0.44 -24.75 14.98
N ALA A 451 0.06 -25.07 13.75
CA ALA A 451 0.08 -26.40 13.16
C ALA A 451 0.43 -26.29 11.67
N GLY A 452 0.67 -27.38 10.95
CA GLY A 452 0.97 -27.33 9.51
C GLY A 452 1.70 -28.55 8.97
N TRP A 453 1.71 -28.67 7.64
CA TRP A 453 2.51 -29.67 6.92
C TRP A 453 3.99 -29.53 7.23
N GLY A 454 4.66 -30.65 7.52
CA GLY A 454 6.06 -30.66 7.91
C GLY A 454 6.35 -30.00 9.27
N GLN A 455 5.32 -29.54 10.00
CA GLN A 455 5.46 -28.94 11.34
C GLN A 455 5.21 -29.97 12.45
N GLY A 456 4.83 -31.20 12.09
CA GLY A 456 4.45 -32.24 13.03
C GLY A 456 3.15 -31.87 13.76
N GLY A 457 3.20 -31.76 15.08
CA GLY A 457 1.97 -31.70 15.88
C GLY A 457 1.47 -30.30 16.20
N LEU A 458 0.81 -30.16 17.34
CA LEU A 458 0.27 -28.89 17.82
C LEU A 458 1.32 -28.13 18.63
N TRP A 459 1.47 -26.84 18.33
CA TRP A 459 2.36 -25.92 19.02
C TRP A 459 1.57 -24.78 19.66
N LEU A 460 2.01 -24.30 20.82
CA LEU A 460 1.52 -23.09 21.45
C LEU A 460 2.68 -22.14 21.79
N ALA A 461 2.42 -20.85 21.67
CA ALA A 461 3.28 -19.78 22.17
C ALA A 461 2.45 -18.85 23.07
N PRO A 462 3.02 -18.29 24.16
CA PRO A 462 2.38 -17.17 24.85
C PRO A 462 2.10 -16.02 23.89
N LEU A 463 0.92 -15.41 23.96
CA LEU A 463 0.53 -14.27 23.13
C LEU A 463 0.38 -13.05 24.02
N THR A 464 1.32 -12.11 23.89
CA THR A 464 1.26 -10.84 24.63
C THR A 464 0.69 -9.75 23.73
N TRP A 465 0.14 -8.73 24.36
CA TRP A 465 -0.45 -7.59 23.66
C TRP A 465 0.13 -6.33 24.26
N SER A 466 0.64 -5.46 23.39
CA SER A 466 1.25 -4.20 23.82
C SER A 466 0.86 -3.09 22.86
N THR A 467 0.80 -1.87 23.38
CA THR A 467 0.57 -0.70 22.53
C THR A 467 1.86 -0.38 21.78
N GLN A 468 1.81 -0.44 20.46
CA GLN A 468 2.92 -0.18 19.55
C GLN A 468 2.53 0.89 18.54
N VAL A 469 3.51 1.62 18.02
CA VAL A 469 3.28 2.49 16.85
C VAL A 469 2.99 1.60 15.64
N VAL A 470 1.90 1.90 14.94
CA VAL A 470 1.46 1.15 13.75
C VAL A 470 1.39 2.02 12.48
N ALA A 471 1.36 3.34 12.64
CA ALA A 471 1.48 4.28 11.53
C ALA A 471 2.14 5.59 11.95
N ARG A 472 2.86 6.19 11.00
CA ARG A 472 3.27 7.59 11.05
C ARG A 472 3.03 8.19 9.67
N GLY A 473 2.79 9.50 9.63
CA GLY A 473 2.60 10.19 8.36
C GLY A 473 2.19 11.64 8.53
N TYR A 474 1.64 12.17 7.45
CA TYR A 474 1.14 13.54 7.36
C TYR A 474 -0.26 13.54 6.78
N GLN A 475 -1.20 14.15 7.49
CA GLN A 475 -2.51 14.50 6.96
C GLN A 475 -2.38 15.83 6.22
N VAL A 476 -2.60 15.80 4.91
CA VAL A 476 -2.58 16.97 4.03
C VAL A 476 -4.01 17.32 3.69
N SER A 477 -4.40 18.58 3.86
CA SER A 477 -5.75 19.06 3.59
C SER A 477 -5.73 20.40 2.88
N THR A 478 -6.57 20.52 1.86
CA THR A 478 -6.93 21.78 1.19
C THR A 478 -8.46 21.85 1.07
N GLY A 479 -8.99 22.93 0.49
CA GLY A 479 -10.42 23.01 0.14
C GLY A 479 -10.91 21.95 -0.86
N PHE A 480 -10.00 21.22 -1.52
CA PHE A 480 -10.33 20.36 -2.66
C PHE A 480 -9.76 18.95 -2.57
N LEU A 481 -8.77 18.71 -1.70
CA LEU A 481 -8.22 17.38 -1.48
C LEU A 481 -7.86 17.15 -0.02
N ARG A 482 -7.89 15.88 0.38
CA ARG A 482 -7.37 15.35 1.65
C ARG A 482 -6.55 14.10 1.35
N ALA A 483 -5.30 14.08 1.78
CA ALA A 483 -4.40 12.97 1.56
C ALA A 483 -3.77 12.50 2.87
N ASP A 484 -3.66 11.18 3.03
CA ASP A 484 -2.80 10.56 4.03
C ASP A 484 -1.49 10.16 3.37
N VAL A 485 -0.43 10.93 3.64
CA VAL A 485 0.94 10.58 3.23
C VAL A 485 1.57 9.79 4.36
N ARG A 486 1.49 8.47 4.26
CA ARG A 486 2.04 7.54 5.25
C ARG A 486 3.54 7.43 5.04
N THR A 487 4.31 7.51 6.11
CA THR A 487 5.78 7.41 6.13
C THR A 487 6.29 6.21 6.92
N TRP A 488 5.39 5.47 7.58
CA TRP A 488 5.73 4.25 8.30
C TRP A 488 4.56 3.25 8.32
N PRO A 489 4.80 1.93 8.22
CA PRO A 489 6.10 1.29 8.00
C PRO A 489 6.57 1.34 6.54
N HIS A 490 5.63 1.60 5.61
CA HIS A 490 5.93 1.78 4.18
C HIS A 490 5.41 3.14 3.72
N THR A 491 6.26 3.85 3.00
CA THR A 491 5.97 5.19 2.50
C THR A 491 5.11 5.14 1.26
N ARG A 492 3.97 5.82 1.30
CA ARG A 492 2.96 5.85 0.22
C ARG A 492 1.94 6.96 0.46
N ILE A 493 1.16 7.28 -0.56
CA ILE A 493 -0.14 7.93 -0.36
C ILE A 493 -1.12 6.81 0.02
N ALA A 494 -1.48 6.74 1.30
CA ALA A 494 -2.35 5.70 1.85
C ALA A 494 -3.82 5.92 1.47
N SER A 495 -4.22 7.17 1.31
CA SER A 495 -5.51 7.55 0.73
C SER A 495 -5.44 8.96 0.14
N LEU A 496 -6.25 9.20 -0.88
CA LEU A 496 -6.53 10.54 -1.41
C LEU A 496 -8.04 10.66 -1.62
N ALA A 497 -8.66 11.64 -0.99
CA ALA A 497 -10.04 12.03 -1.24
C ALA A 497 -10.09 13.43 -1.84
N VAL A 498 -10.98 13.64 -2.81
CA VAL A 498 -11.11 14.89 -3.56
C VAL A 498 -12.52 15.44 -3.51
N ASP A 499 -12.62 16.77 -3.52
CA ASP A 499 -13.84 17.53 -3.67
C ASP A 499 -13.62 18.62 -4.74
N PRO A 500 -13.89 18.30 -6.02
CA PRO A 500 -13.72 19.26 -7.11
C PRO A 500 -14.61 20.50 -6.98
N ALA A 501 -15.73 20.42 -6.24
CA ALA A 501 -16.66 21.53 -6.07
C ALA A 501 -16.29 22.45 -4.89
N GLY A 502 -15.40 22.01 -3.99
CA GLY A 502 -15.03 22.76 -2.79
C GLY A 502 -16.18 22.97 -1.80
N ALA A 503 -17.18 22.10 -1.81
CA ALA A 503 -18.38 22.16 -0.97
C ALA A 503 -18.22 21.41 0.38
N GLY A 504 -17.06 20.83 0.65
CA GLY A 504 -16.78 19.97 1.80
C GLY A 504 -17.17 18.49 1.60
N ALA A 505 -17.52 18.08 0.38
CA ALA A 505 -18.02 16.75 0.04
C ALA A 505 -16.90 15.87 -0.58
N TYR A 506 -15.89 15.55 0.23
CA TYR A 506 -14.75 14.74 -0.22
C TYR A 506 -15.15 13.30 -0.54
N ARG A 507 -14.66 12.80 -1.68
CA ARG A 507 -14.90 11.44 -2.16
C ARG A 507 -13.57 10.72 -2.37
N PRO A 508 -13.43 9.44 -1.97
CA PRO A 508 -12.21 8.66 -2.22
C PRO A 508 -11.87 8.61 -3.71
N ALA A 509 -10.59 8.77 -4.02
CA ALA A 509 -10.05 8.74 -5.38
C ALA A 509 -8.85 7.79 -5.49
N LEU A 510 -7.96 7.80 -4.49
CA LEU A 510 -6.91 6.78 -4.32
C LEU A 510 -7.08 6.11 -2.96
N ASP A 511 -6.68 4.85 -2.90
CA ASP A 511 -6.57 4.09 -1.67
C ASP A 511 -5.25 3.29 -1.60
N SER A 512 -5.23 2.22 -0.81
CA SER A 512 -4.11 1.28 -0.74
C SER A 512 -4.62 -0.15 -0.63
N SER A 513 -5.71 -0.44 -1.34
CA SER A 513 -6.34 -1.77 -1.37
C SER A 513 -5.47 -2.79 -2.12
N HIS A 514 -4.58 -2.35 -3.02
CA HIS A 514 -3.70 -3.22 -3.81
C HIS A 514 -2.20 -3.01 -3.56
N ARG A 515 -1.51 -2.31 -4.46
CA ARG A 515 -0.06 -2.06 -4.36
C ARG A 515 0.24 -0.76 -3.61
N GLY A 516 -0.77 0.07 -3.31
CA GLY A 516 -0.66 1.39 -2.70
C GLY A 516 -0.03 2.41 -3.64
N THR A 517 -0.39 3.68 -3.52
CA THR A 517 0.14 4.72 -4.42
C THR A 517 1.54 5.16 -3.98
N GLY A 518 2.56 4.91 -4.79
CA GLY A 518 3.95 5.27 -4.46
C GLY A 518 5.01 4.45 -5.21
N PRO A 519 6.30 4.72 -4.95
CA PRO A 519 7.41 4.01 -5.60
C PRO A 519 7.61 2.58 -5.07
N TYR A 520 7.95 1.65 -5.98
CA TYR A 520 8.34 0.27 -5.65
C TYR A 520 9.35 -0.32 -6.64
N LEU A 521 9.98 -1.44 -6.27
CA LEU A 521 10.82 -2.28 -7.15
C LEU A 521 10.28 -3.71 -7.25
N SER A 522 10.63 -4.35 -8.37
CA SER A 522 10.48 -5.79 -8.59
C SER A 522 11.87 -6.36 -8.87
N VAL A 523 12.43 -7.11 -7.91
CA VAL A 523 13.80 -7.66 -7.94
C VAL A 523 13.74 -9.18 -7.97
N GLY A 524 14.47 -9.79 -8.92
CA GLY A 524 14.52 -11.23 -9.13
C GLY A 524 13.28 -11.84 -9.80
N ARG A 525 12.10 -11.25 -9.63
CA ARG A 525 10.85 -11.64 -10.27
C ARG A 525 9.94 -10.45 -10.54
N PHE A 526 8.91 -10.65 -11.36
CA PHE A 526 7.81 -9.71 -11.53
C PHE A 526 6.83 -9.80 -10.37
N ASP A 527 6.90 -8.85 -9.43
CA ASP A 527 5.95 -8.56 -8.36
C ASP A 527 6.49 -7.40 -7.53
N VAL A 528 5.68 -6.77 -6.68
CA VAL A 528 6.17 -5.78 -5.70
C VAL A 528 7.00 -6.49 -4.61
N THR A 529 8.29 -6.70 -4.89
CA THR A 529 9.23 -7.30 -3.93
C THR A 529 9.64 -6.28 -2.87
N ASP A 530 9.84 -5.02 -3.28
CA ASP A 530 10.40 -3.99 -2.42
C ASP A 530 9.57 -2.72 -2.46
N ARG A 531 8.86 -2.45 -1.37
CA ARG A 531 8.14 -1.19 -1.14
C ARG A 531 9.07 -0.15 -0.53
N ALA A 532 8.81 1.12 -0.81
CA ALA A 532 9.52 2.21 -0.15
C ALA A 532 9.33 2.14 1.37
N GLY A 533 10.44 2.01 2.09
CA GLY A 533 10.49 2.05 3.54
C GLY A 533 10.34 3.46 4.09
N PRO A 534 10.53 3.65 5.42
CA PRO A 534 10.47 4.96 6.03
C PRO A 534 11.55 5.90 5.50
N PRO A 535 11.25 7.20 5.30
CA PRO A 535 12.25 8.17 4.90
C PRO A 535 13.26 8.39 6.03
N ALA A 536 14.54 8.54 5.67
CA ALA A 536 15.60 8.91 6.61
C ALA A 536 15.43 10.34 7.13
N ARG A 537 14.81 11.22 6.33
CA ARG A 537 14.48 12.59 6.70
C ARG A 537 13.20 13.05 6.01
N VAL A 538 12.40 13.86 6.69
CA VAL A 538 11.24 14.53 6.10
C VAL A 538 11.38 16.04 6.27
N ASP A 539 11.37 16.77 5.16
CA ASP A 539 11.41 18.24 5.15
C ASP A 539 10.02 18.76 4.72
N VAL A 540 9.35 19.52 5.59
CA VAL A 540 8.05 20.15 5.28
C VAL A 540 8.25 21.66 5.17
N SER A 541 7.76 22.28 4.10
CA SER A 541 7.84 23.74 3.96
C SER A 541 7.00 24.45 5.02
N ALA A 542 7.39 25.68 5.37
CA ALA A 542 6.74 26.45 6.43
C ALA A 542 5.23 26.68 6.19
N ASP A 543 4.80 26.71 4.93
CA ASP A 543 3.40 26.82 4.52
C ASP A 543 2.68 25.46 4.38
N GLY A 544 3.38 24.35 4.63
CA GLY A 544 2.87 22.99 4.50
C GLY A 544 2.63 22.50 3.07
N SER A 545 2.89 23.31 2.03
CA SER A 545 2.57 22.96 0.63
C SER A 545 3.53 21.97 0.00
N ARG A 546 4.72 21.77 0.58
CA ARG A 546 5.74 20.83 0.10
C ARG A 546 6.15 19.88 1.21
N ILE A 547 6.16 18.58 0.89
CA ILE A 547 6.66 17.51 1.75
C ILE A 547 7.72 16.76 0.96
N ASN A 548 8.98 16.85 1.41
CA ASN A 548 10.10 16.18 0.79
C ASN A 548 10.52 14.97 1.66
N LEU A 549 10.28 13.77 1.15
CA LEU A 549 10.60 12.50 1.79
C LEU A 549 11.95 12.03 1.24
N VAL A 550 12.98 11.94 2.08
CA VAL A 550 14.37 11.74 1.63
C VAL A 550 14.92 10.41 2.12
N GLY A 551 15.57 9.68 1.22
CA GLY A 551 16.35 8.47 1.51
C GLY A 551 15.50 7.28 1.90
N MET A 552 14.32 7.11 1.29
CA MET A 552 13.47 5.94 1.51
C MET A 552 14.17 4.70 0.96
N ARG A 553 14.55 3.75 1.83
CA ARG A 553 15.16 2.49 1.38
C ARG A 553 14.15 1.61 0.64
N MET A 554 14.59 0.94 -0.41
CA MET A 554 13.78 -0.03 -1.14
C MET A 554 14.11 -1.43 -0.63
N GLY A 555 13.37 -1.92 0.36
CA GLY A 555 13.62 -3.22 0.98
C GLY A 555 15.05 -3.39 1.49
N ASP A 556 15.71 -4.48 1.09
CA ASP A 556 17.10 -4.80 1.40
C ASP A 556 18.10 -4.37 0.30
N GLU A 557 17.62 -3.68 -0.74
CA GLU A 557 18.41 -3.27 -1.88
C GLU A 557 19.29 -2.04 -1.58
N PRO A 558 20.45 -1.89 -2.27
CA PRO A 558 21.27 -0.68 -2.22
C PRO A 558 20.66 0.44 -3.09
N VAL A 559 19.36 0.64 -2.97
CA VAL A 559 18.55 1.61 -3.71
C VAL A 559 17.74 2.43 -2.72
N THR A 560 17.74 3.75 -2.92
CA THR A 560 16.85 4.67 -2.21
C THR A 560 16.02 5.51 -3.17
N ALA A 561 14.89 6.00 -2.68
CA ALA A 561 14.06 6.98 -3.36
C ALA A 561 13.90 8.25 -2.51
N ASP A 562 14.02 9.40 -3.16
CA ASP A 562 13.56 10.68 -2.66
C ASP A 562 12.24 11.01 -3.35
N TRP A 563 11.27 11.56 -2.61
CA TRP A 563 9.94 11.85 -3.12
C TRP A 563 9.43 13.19 -2.60
N LEU A 564 9.32 14.16 -3.51
CA LEU A 564 8.77 15.47 -3.25
C LEU A 564 7.29 15.50 -3.66
N LEU A 565 6.44 15.81 -2.68
CA LEU A 565 5.03 16.07 -2.88
C LEU A 565 4.77 17.57 -2.81
N THR A 566 4.16 18.13 -3.85
CA THR A 566 3.77 19.55 -3.91
C THR A 566 2.26 19.68 -4.05
N VAL A 567 1.63 20.38 -3.12
CA VAL A 567 0.18 20.53 -3.00
C VAL A 567 -0.27 21.86 -3.62
N ALA A 568 -1.33 21.80 -4.43
CA ALA A 568 -1.90 22.93 -5.15
C ALA A 568 -0.91 23.71 -6.06
N PRO A 569 -0.14 23.04 -6.96
CA PRO A 569 0.72 23.71 -7.93
C PRO A 569 -0.14 24.44 -8.99
N ARG A 570 0.14 25.73 -9.25
CA ARG A 570 -0.87 26.65 -9.81
C ARG A 570 -1.27 26.43 -11.27
N TRP A 571 -0.58 25.65 -12.11
CA TRP A 571 -0.85 25.65 -13.57
C TRP A 571 -2.21 25.09 -14.03
N THR A 572 -3.08 24.62 -13.13
CA THR A 572 -3.83 23.38 -13.40
C THR A 572 -4.87 22.99 -12.31
N GLY A 573 -5.14 23.86 -11.33
CA GLY A 573 -6.18 23.63 -10.30
C GLY A 573 -5.72 22.82 -9.07
N PRO A 574 -6.65 22.39 -8.21
CA PRO A 574 -6.36 21.71 -6.95
C PRO A 574 -5.79 20.31 -7.18
N ALA A 575 -4.48 20.16 -7.05
CA ALA A 575 -3.80 18.92 -7.36
C ALA A 575 -2.71 18.58 -6.37
N LEU A 576 -2.25 17.35 -6.47
CA LEU A 576 -1.04 16.86 -5.85
C LEU A 576 -0.04 16.52 -6.96
N GLN A 577 1.13 17.16 -6.94
CA GLN A 577 2.26 16.78 -7.79
C GLN A 577 3.23 15.92 -6.99
N SER A 578 3.78 14.92 -7.66
CA SER A 578 4.71 13.94 -7.14
C SER A 578 5.96 13.93 -8.02
N ASP A 579 7.11 14.15 -7.40
CA ASP A 579 8.41 14.17 -8.04
C ASP A 579 9.31 13.12 -7.38
N VAL A 580 9.63 12.04 -8.11
CA VAL A 580 10.44 10.93 -7.58
C VAL A 580 11.86 11.02 -8.11
N THR A 581 12.84 10.65 -7.29
CA THR A 581 14.25 10.49 -7.68
C THR A 581 14.79 9.21 -7.07
N TRP A 582 15.47 8.40 -7.87
CA TRP A 582 16.11 7.17 -7.44
C TRP A 582 17.61 7.37 -7.26
N SER A 583 18.19 6.71 -6.27
CA SER A 583 19.64 6.64 -6.07
C SER A 583 20.06 5.19 -5.88
N VAL A 584 20.97 4.72 -6.73
CA VAL A 584 21.53 3.37 -6.68
C VAL A 584 22.98 3.50 -6.22
N THR A 585 23.31 2.90 -5.07
CA THR A 585 24.66 3.00 -4.48
C THR A 585 25.48 1.73 -4.63
N GLY A 586 24.87 0.64 -5.10
CA GLY A 586 25.51 -0.66 -5.25
C GLY A 586 24.71 -1.59 -6.17
N GLN A 587 25.17 -2.83 -6.32
CA GLN A 587 24.49 -3.84 -7.11
C GLN A 587 23.32 -4.45 -6.34
N THR A 588 22.17 -4.57 -6.98
CA THR A 588 20.98 -5.20 -6.39
C THR A 588 21.16 -6.69 -6.11
N THR A 589 20.38 -7.24 -5.17
CA THR A 589 20.50 -8.64 -4.72
C THR A 589 20.18 -9.64 -5.82
N ALA A 590 19.31 -9.26 -6.77
CA ALA A 590 19.02 -9.98 -8.00
C ALA A 590 18.79 -8.99 -9.17
N PRO A 591 18.62 -9.46 -10.43
CA PRO A 591 18.28 -8.59 -11.55
C PRO A 591 16.98 -7.82 -11.29
N VAL A 592 16.95 -6.53 -11.63
CA VAL A 592 15.77 -5.66 -11.49
C VAL A 592 14.85 -5.89 -12.69
N TRP A 593 13.66 -6.38 -12.43
CA TRP A 593 12.60 -6.59 -13.44
C TRP A 593 11.83 -5.31 -13.70
N GLU A 594 11.61 -4.54 -12.65
CA GLU A 594 10.77 -3.34 -12.69
C GLU A 594 11.28 -2.29 -11.71
N VAL A 595 11.25 -1.04 -12.15
CA VAL A 595 11.24 0.12 -11.27
C VAL A 595 9.95 0.85 -11.59
N ALA A 596 9.14 1.16 -10.60
CA ALA A 596 7.80 1.69 -10.85
C ALA A 596 7.35 2.76 -9.87
N PHE A 597 6.40 3.57 -10.34
CA PHE A 597 5.54 4.39 -9.52
C PHE A 597 4.10 3.94 -9.71
N ASN A 598 3.49 3.46 -8.63
CA ASN A 598 2.12 2.95 -8.65
C ASN A 598 1.08 4.03 -8.40
N VAL A 599 -0.06 3.92 -9.06
CA VAL A 599 -1.30 4.63 -8.75
C VAL A 599 -2.39 3.60 -8.45
N ASP A 600 -2.88 3.62 -7.21
CA ASP A 600 -3.87 2.66 -6.69
C ASP A 600 -5.23 3.34 -6.55
N GLY A 601 -6.16 3.03 -7.46
CA GLY A 601 -7.42 3.74 -7.60
C GLY A 601 -8.52 3.21 -6.69
N ALA A 602 -9.28 4.11 -6.07
CA ALA A 602 -10.45 3.77 -5.26
C ALA A 602 -11.77 3.72 -6.08
N LEU A 603 -11.68 3.86 -7.41
CA LEU A 603 -12.82 3.94 -8.33
C LEU A 603 -12.87 2.69 -9.22
N PRO A 604 -14.03 2.33 -9.80
CA PRO A 604 -14.24 1.00 -10.38
C PRO A 604 -13.49 0.70 -11.68
N ALA A 605 -12.90 1.69 -12.36
CA ALA A 605 -12.23 1.49 -13.64
C ALA A 605 -10.92 2.25 -13.73
N VAL A 606 -9.94 1.69 -14.44
CA VAL A 606 -8.69 2.36 -14.83
C VAL A 606 -8.57 2.45 -16.35
N GLY A 607 -8.04 3.56 -16.85
CA GLY A 607 -7.90 3.81 -18.28
C GLY A 607 -6.80 4.81 -18.60
N ASP A 608 -6.71 5.14 -19.87
CA ASP A 608 -5.73 6.06 -20.46
C ASP A 608 -6.31 6.76 -21.71
N PRO A 609 -5.57 7.62 -22.43
CA PRO A 609 -6.11 8.35 -23.57
C PRO A 609 -6.65 7.47 -24.69
N ALA A 610 -6.19 6.22 -24.79
CA ALA A 610 -6.60 5.30 -25.85
C ALA A 610 -7.80 4.45 -25.42
N VAL A 611 -7.86 4.03 -24.16
CA VAL A 611 -8.89 3.10 -23.66
C VAL A 611 -9.38 3.56 -22.28
N ALA A 612 -10.67 3.90 -22.19
CA ALA A 612 -11.28 4.41 -20.96
C ALA A 612 -11.35 3.37 -19.81
N ALA A 613 -11.52 2.09 -20.16
CA ALA A 613 -11.49 0.96 -19.22
C ALA A 613 -10.50 -0.08 -19.76
N ARG A 614 -9.22 0.09 -19.40
CA ARG A 614 -8.11 -0.73 -19.89
C ARG A 614 -8.21 -2.15 -19.28
N PRO A 615 -8.13 -3.23 -20.08
CA PRO A 615 -7.96 -4.57 -19.55
C PRO A 615 -6.62 -4.72 -18.81
N THR A 616 -6.54 -5.71 -17.92
CA THR A 616 -5.28 -6.06 -17.23
C THR A 616 -4.21 -6.46 -18.25
N GLY A 617 -3.02 -5.87 -18.14
CA GLY A 617 -1.91 -6.15 -19.05
C GLY A 617 -0.88 -5.03 -19.17
N ASP A 618 0.23 -5.37 -19.83
CA ASP A 618 1.31 -4.45 -20.17
C ASP A 618 0.98 -3.60 -21.42
N VAL A 619 1.40 -2.34 -21.38
CA VAL A 619 1.28 -1.38 -22.47
C VAL A 619 2.64 -0.73 -22.70
N PRO A 620 3.27 -0.92 -23.88
CA PRO A 620 4.57 -0.33 -24.17
C PRO A 620 4.56 1.19 -24.04
N GLY A 621 5.58 1.72 -23.38
CA GLY A 621 5.70 3.14 -23.11
C GLY A 621 4.89 3.64 -21.91
N MET A 622 4.98 4.95 -21.69
CA MET A 622 4.21 5.68 -20.68
C MET A 622 3.16 6.54 -21.38
N PRO A 623 1.85 6.38 -21.10
CA PRO A 623 0.83 7.26 -21.66
C PRO A 623 1.01 8.69 -21.16
N THR A 624 0.33 9.66 -21.76
CA THR A 624 0.37 11.04 -21.23
C THR A 624 -0.37 11.18 -19.90
N TRP A 625 -1.34 10.31 -19.65
CA TRP A 625 -2.03 10.19 -18.38
C TRP A 625 -2.64 8.80 -18.22
N SER A 626 -2.92 8.42 -16.98
CA SER A 626 -3.83 7.34 -16.64
C SER A 626 -4.94 7.94 -15.79
N MET A 627 -6.12 7.33 -15.78
CA MET A 627 -7.23 7.79 -14.95
C MET A 627 -7.88 6.61 -14.23
N THR A 628 -8.24 6.82 -12.98
CA THR A 628 -9.21 5.96 -12.29
C THR A 628 -10.57 6.69 -12.31
N SER A 629 -11.65 5.98 -12.64
CA SER A 629 -12.95 6.59 -12.94
C SER A 629 -14.13 5.79 -12.39
N GLY A 630 -15.17 6.53 -12.02
CA GLY A 630 -16.46 6.01 -11.58
C GLY A 630 -17.61 6.91 -12.05
N ALA A 631 -18.84 6.63 -11.60
CA ALA A 631 -20.05 7.25 -12.16
C ALA A 631 -20.05 8.80 -12.17
N ASN A 632 -19.42 9.46 -11.20
CA ASN A 632 -19.42 10.92 -11.05
C ASN A 632 -18.08 11.51 -10.58
N LEU A 633 -17.00 10.74 -10.69
CA LEU A 633 -15.66 11.17 -10.28
C LEU A 633 -14.64 10.46 -11.17
N SER A 634 -13.63 11.22 -11.59
CA SER A 634 -12.40 10.67 -12.16
C SER A 634 -11.24 11.37 -11.49
N LEU A 635 -10.16 10.64 -11.28
CA LEU A 635 -8.87 11.19 -10.91
C LEU A 635 -7.89 10.89 -12.04
N VAL A 636 -7.25 11.93 -12.55
CA VAL A 636 -6.25 11.83 -13.61
C VAL A 636 -4.86 11.90 -12.99
N ALA A 637 -4.05 10.88 -13.24
CA ALA A 637 -2.61 10.86 -12.97
C ALA A 637 -1.87 11.19 -14.28
N ALA A 638 -1.52 12.46 -14.48
CA ALA A 638 -0.83 12.93 -15.68
C ALA A 638 0.70 12.83 -15.54
N HIS A 639 1.34 12.35 -16.60
CA HIS A 639 2.78 12.29 -16.74
C HIS A 639 3.32 13.57 -17.33
N ARG A 640 4.41 14.10 -16.77
CA ARG A 640 5.25 15.02 -17.53
C ARG A 640 6.18 14.25 -18.46
N TRP A 641 5.98 14.37 -19.76
CA TRP A 641 6.86 13.74 -20.76
C TRP A 641 8.34 13.99 -20.49
N ALA A 642 9.16 12.95 -20.63
CA ALA A 642 10.62 12.95 -20.41
C ALA A 642 11.06 13.42 -19.01
N SER A 643 10.18 13.36 -18.01
CA SER A 643 10.56 13.62 -16.61
C SER A 643 11.13 12.38 -15.89
N ALA A 644 11.05 11.21 -16.52
CA ALA A 644 11.69 9.99 -16.06
C ALA A 644 12.92 9.64 -16.92
N TRP A 645 13.94 8.97 -16.36
CA TRP A 645 15.16 8.61 -17.11
C TRP A 645 14.90 7.62 -18.25
N ARG A 646 13.79 6.88 -18.14
CA ARG A 646 13.25 5.93 -19.09
C ARG A 646 11.73 5.90 -18.95
N GLY A 647 11.06 5.23 -19.87
CA GLY A 647 9.60 5.10 -19.89
C GLY A 647 9.22 3.85 -20.66
N ASP A 648 9.74 2.71 -20.21
CA ASP A 648 9.72 1.47 -20.98
C ASP A 648 8.29 0.93 -21.17
N ASN A 649 7.47 0.99 -20.12
CA ASN A 649 6.19 0.29 -20.08
C ASN A 649 5.22 0.88 -19.04
N THR A 650 3.95 0.51 -19.14
CA THR A 650 2.91 0.77 -18.13
C THR A 650 2.08 -0.48 -17.93
N TRP A 651 1.95 -0.95 -16.69
CA TRP A 651 1.10 -2.07 -16.33
C TRP A 651 -0.26 -1.58 -15.84
N TYR A 652 -1.33 -2.19 -16.32
CA TYR A 652 -2.70 -1.97 -15.81
C TYR A 652 -3.23 -3.20 -15.11
N ASP A 653 -3.94 -2.98 -14.02
CA ASP A 653 -4.80 -4.00 -13.40
C ASP A 653 -6.24 -3.48 -13.32
N ALA A 654 -7.08 -4.02 -14.20
CA ALA A 654 -8.49 -3.67 -14.26
C ALA A 654 -9.27 -4.09 -13.00
N GLY A 655 -8.88 -5.21 -12.37
CA GLY A 655 -9.55 -5.73 -11.18
C GLY A 655 -9.39 -4.83 -9.96
N HIS A 656 -8.32 -4.03 -9.93
CA HIS A 656 -7.96 -3.12 -8.85
C HIS A 656 -7.96 -1.65 -9.24
N ALA A 657 -8.42 -1.33 -10.46
CA ALA A 657 -8.37 0.02 -11.04
C ALA A 657 -7.01 0.72 -10.83
N MET A 658 -5.93 -0.02 -11.07
CA MET A 658 -4.56 0.37 -10.76
C MET A 658 -3.71 0.48 -12.03
N ALA A 659 -2.75 1.40 -12.00
CA ALA A 659 -1.73 1.54 -13.05
C ALA A 659 -0.34 1.73 -12.42
N ALA A 660 0.63 0.95 -12.89
CA ALA A 660 2.04 1.12 -12.55
C ALA A 660 2.81 1.69 -13.74
N TRP A 661 3.41 2.85 -13.52
CA TRP A 661 4.28 3.52 -14.47
C TRP A 661 5.68 2.96 -14.32
N GLN A 662 6.21 2.31 -15.36
CA GLN A 662 7.44 1.53 -15.27
C GLN A 662 8.55 2.21 -16.08
N PRO A 663 9.34 3.12 -15.46
CA PRO A 663 10.51 3.67 -16.12
C PRO A 663 11.48 2.57 -16.56
N LEU A 664 11.60 1.48 -15.79
CA LEU A 664 12.35 0.30 -16.20
C LEU A 664 11.43 -0.92 -16.20
N TRP A 665 11.39 -1.65 -17.31
CA TRP A 665 10.70 -2.95 -17.39
C TRP A 665 11.46 -3.91 -18.31
N ARG A 666 11.75 -5.12 -17.83
CA ARG A 666 12.37 -6.18 -18.63
C ARG A 666 12.08 -7.58 -18.10
N ASN A 667 11.52 -8.45 -18.94
CA ASN A 667 11.40 -9.87 -18.63
C ASN A 667 12.80 -10.50 -18.39
N GLY A 668 12.95 -11.23 -17.28
CA GLY A 668 14.24 -11.78 -16.83
C GLY A 668 15.14 -10.78 -16.08
N GLY A 669 14.72 -9.51 -15.99
CA GLY A 669 15.43 -8.44 -15.30
C GLY A 669 16.70 -7.94 -15.96
N ALA A 670 17.30 -6.92 -15.36
CA ALA A 670 18.58 -6.33 -15.75
C ALA A 670 19.37 -5.82 -14.55
N ALA A 671 20.68 -5.65 -14.71
CA ALA A 671 21.47 -4.89 -13.74
C ALA A 671 21.08 -3.40 -13.79
N TRP A 672 21.03 -2.75 -12.62
CA TRP A 672 20.84 -1.30 -12.51
C TRP A 672 22.16 -0.65 -12.04
N PRO A 673 22.87 0.09 -12.90
CA PRO A 673 24.13 0.70 -12.52
C PRO A 673 23.98 1.72 -11.38
N PRO A 674 25.05 1.95 -10.59
CA PRO A 674 25.08 3.04 -9.62
C PRO A 674 24.87 4.40 -10.29
N GLY A 675 24.09 5.27 -9.66
CA GLY A 675 23.76 6.58 -10.19
C GLY A 675 22.51 7.18 -9.57
N SER A 676 22.18 8.40 -9.99
CA SER A 676 20.93 9.07 -9.66
C SER A 676 20.06 9.16 -10.91
N TYR A 677 18.78 8.80 -10.77
CA TYR A 677 17.87 8.66 -11.89
C TYR A 677 16.54 9.37 -11.60
N PRO A 678 16.07 10.30 -12.45
CA PRO A 678 14.79 10.98 -12.24
C PRO A 678 13.60 10.02 -12.42
N GLY A 679 12.79 9.81 -11.39
CA GLY A 679 11.72 8.81 -11.36
C GLY A 679 10.38 9.23 -12.00
N GLY A 680 10.32 10.41 -12.61
CA GLY A 680 9.12 10.97 -13.17
C GLY A 680 8.45 12.02 -12.29
N THR A 681 7.75 12.94 -12.96
CA THR A 681 6.81 13.89 -12.38
C THR A 681 5.40 13.44 -12.73
N TRP A 682 4.62 13.15 -11.69
CA TRP A 682 3.22 12.71 -11.75
C TRP A 682 2.33 13.78 -11.15
N ARG A 683 1.16 13.96 -11.73
CA ARG A 683 0.21 14.95 -11.26
C ARG A 683 -1.18 14.35 -11.13
N PHE A 684 -1.71 14.38 -9.91
CA PHE A 684 -3.05 13.91 -9.57
C PHE A 684 -4.02 15.08 -9.52
N ALA A 685 -5.07 15.06 -10.35
CA ALA A 685 -6.08 16.12 -10.46
C ALA A 685 -7.49 15.56 -10.70
#